data_AF-A0A8B8Z9I8-F1
#
_entry.id   AF-A0A8B8Z9I8-F1
#
_cell.length_a   1.000
_cell.length_b   1.000
_cell.length_c   1.000
_cell.angle_alpha   90.00
_cell.angle_beta   90.00
_cell.angle_gamma   90.00
#
_symmetry.space_group_name_H-M   'P 1'
#
loop_
_entity.id
_entity.type
_entity.pdbx_description
1 polymer ?
#
loop_
_entity_poly.entity_id
_entity_poly.type
_entity_poly.pdbx_seq_one_letter_code
_entity_poly.pdbx_strand_id
1 'polypeptide(L)'
;MSQLAKLLTQEAVCLGGLRDQIEWVKTQLQLLQGFLKDADSRRKRGDATIESWISGIRGVAYEMEDVIDAIKYMHESRHQRRGCMGSISRYSHKPCELITHRKISSRIEQIKIKIQSISDGRDRYGIANLGESSGVDDSLQALRQFPPHFYDDTDVVGFEDDKEKLVKQLVDPENKNCSVVSIVGMGGLGKTTLARKLHNDPAIREHFDTFAWISVSQKYRVIELLKDIMKKVMGLTKKKQRNTRITLEELEQMGEEEVREQLRNFLRDKRHLVVMDDVWSVDVWRQMHHIFSNGNNGSRILLTTRKIEVARHAEPWIPPHELQLLNDAQSLELFRRKAFPPNQDVPTELEALAQKLAKRCGGLPLALVVLGGLLSRKDRSYDTWLRVARNMKWESSGDGQECLRILGLSYDDLPYPLKPCFLYIAAFPEDSTISASKLVRLWIAEGLIPQEQTQTMEDTARDWLDELVQRCMIQVVERSMAHGRVESIRIQDMLRDFGLSEAGKDGFLHICSSDDKAVSDGISCHRAAFHSHINDEVAVFSPHLRTLLGFNLVLKDSTSAGKFLNGLNLVRVLEFEGARDLKELPKQIGSMIHLRYLGLRNTGLKRLPSSIRHLLNLQTLDVRDTGIYWLPKSFWKIRTLRHVHINILAFLSAPISGDHNNLQTLQIANYVRNINVISLFNHILAIRFIKNWVTTPGFTEEAMDRTCGRMLGKSLGKAIEKMDSLVSLTLEFSLMPRGILFAHAPNLHHLRSLNLFGRLLLRPLLGYPSYIGGDLAQ
;
A
#
# COMPACT_ATOMS: atom_id res chain seq x y z
N MET A 1 -20.26 11.14 -4.44
CA MET A 1 -21.39 11.83 -5.11
C MET A 1 -22.17 12.80 -4.21
N SER A 2 -22.46 12.50 -2.93
CA SER A 2 -23.21 13.41 -2.02
C SER A 2 -22.55 14.78 -1.80
N GLN A 3 -21.22 14.79 -1.68
CA GLN A 3 -20.41 16.01 -1.53
C GLN A 3 -20.32 16.81 -2.84
N LEU A 4 -20.26 16.10 -3.98
CA LEU A 4 -20.22 16.68 -5.32
C LEU A 4 -21.53 17.39 -5.65
N ALA A 5 -22.67 16.79 -5.32
CA ALA A 5 -23.99 17.40 -5.54
C ALA A 5 -24.17 18.67 -4.69
N LYS A 6 -23.80 18.66 -3.41
CA LYS A 6 -23.84 19.85 -2.54
C LYS A 6 -22.91 20.97 -3.02
N LEU A 7 -21.68 20.63 -3.44
CA LEU A 7 -20.71 21.58 -3.97
C LEU A 7 -21.19 22.19 -5.28
N LEU A 8 -21.65 21.39 -6.24
CA LEU A 8 -22.09 21.87 -7.54
C LEU A 8 -23.33 22.79 -7.44
N THR A 9 -24.24 22.56 -6.49
CA THR A 9 -25.39 23.44 -6.25
C THR A 9 -24.99 24.79 -5.63
N GLN A 10 -24.00 24.82 -4.74
CA GLN A 10 -23.43 26.07 -4.19
C GLN A 10 -22.56 26.81 -5.22
N GLU A 11 -21.85 26.08 -6.08
CA GLU A 11 -20.91 26.57 -7.09
C GLU A 11 -21.60 27.14 -8.35
N ALA A 12 -22.75 26.56 -8.73
CA ALA A 12 -23.60 27.01 -9.84
C ALA A 12 -24.02 28.49 -9.71
N VAL A 13 -24.19 28.98 -8.48
CA VAL A 13 -24.57 30.37 -8.19
C VAL A 13 -23.41 31.35 -8.44
N CYS A 14 -22.17 30.90 -8.32
CA CYS A 14 -20.97 31.75 -8.41
C CYS A 14 -20.35 31.85 -9.82
N LEU A 15 -20.69 30.93 -10.73
CA LEU A 15 -20.09 30.86 -12.07
C LEU A 15 -20.93 31.50 -13.19
N GLY A 16 -22.15 31.96 -12.91
CA GLY A 16 -22.95 32.89 -13.73
C GLY A 16 -23.34 32.47 -15.17
N GLY A 17 -22.69 31.47 -15.76
CA GLY A 17 -22.91 31.02 -17.14
C GLY A 17 -22.60 29.53 -17.40
N LEU A 18 -22.11 28.79 -16.40
CA LEU A 18 -21.86 27.34 -16.48
C LEU A 18 -22.89 26.49 -15.72
N ARG A 19 -23.89 27.11 -15.07
CA ARG A 19 -24.83 26.42 -14.19
C ARG A 19 -25.52 25.23 -14.88
N ASP A 20 -26.08 25.47 -16.06
CA ASP A 20 -26.83 24.44 -16.80
C ASP A 20 -25.88 23.37 -17.36
N GLN A 21 -24.68 23.77 -17.78
CA GLN A 21 -23.65 22.82 -18.23
C GLN A 21 -23.16 21.93 -17.07
N ILE A 22 -23.00 22.49 -15.87
CA ILE A 22 -22.60 21.77 -14.66
C ILE A 22 -23.69 20.78 -14.24
N GLU A 23 -24.94 21.20 -14.21
CA GLU A 23 -26.05 20.31 -13.84
C GLU A 23 -26.23 19.19 -14.87
N TRP A 24 -26.02 19.49 -16.16
CA TRP A 24 -26.00 18.49 -17.21
C TRP A 24 -24.87 17.46 -17.00
N VAL A 25 -23.63 17.90 -16.78
CA VAL A 25 -22.49 16.99 -16.54
C VAL A 25 -22.76 16.11 -15.32
N LYS A 26 -23.29 16.68 -14.23
CA LYS A 26 -23.63 15.93 -13.02
C LYS A 26 -24.69 14.86 -13.27
N THR A 27 -25.79 15.23 -13.94
CA THR A 27 -26.90 14.32 -14.23
C THR A 27 -26.44 13.18 -15.14
N GLN A 28 -25.69 13.50 -16.19
CA GLN A 28 -25.19 12.50 -17.12
C GLN A 28 -24.15 11.58 -16.47
N LEU A 29 -23.24 12.10 -15.64
CA LEU A 29 -22.28 11.26 -14.93
C LEU A 29 -22.98 10.27 -13.98
N GLN A 30 -24.06 10.68 -13.30
CA GLN A 30 -24.87 9.78 -12.47
C GLN A 30 -25.49 8.65 -13.31
N LEU A 31 -26.04 8.96 -14.48
CA LEU A 31 -26.62 7.98 -15.39
C LEU A 31 -25.55 7.01 -15.93
N LEU A 32 -24.40 7.51 -16.36
CA LEU A 32 -23.29 6.68 -16.86
C LEU A 32 -22.73 5.77 -15.76
N GLN A 33 -22.62 6.24 -14.51
CA GLN A 33 -22.18 5.43 -13.38
C GLN A 33 -23.18 4.31 -13.04
N GLY A 34 -24.48 4.62 -13.03
CA GLY A 34 -25.53 3.61 -12.86
C GLY A 34 -25.49 2.56 -13.97
N PHE A 35 -25.31 3.03 -15.21
CA PHE A 35 -25.14 2.14 -16.35
C PHE A 35 -23.89 1.24 -16.24
N LEU A 36 -22.74 1.79 -15.84
CA LEU A 36 -21.51 1.02 -15.66
C LEU A 36 -21.63 -0.03 -14.55
N LYS A 37 -22.36 0.26 -13.47
CA LYS A 37 -22.69 -0.72 -12.41
C LYS A 37 -23.50 -1.87 -12.98
N ASP A 38 -24.53 -1.56 -13.76
CA ASP A 38 -25.39 -2.57 -14.39
C ASP A 38 -24.63 -3.38 -15.46
N ALA A 39 -23.82 -2.72 -16.28
CA ALA A 39 -23.04 -3.34 -17.33
C ALA A 39 -21.98 -4.30 -16.75
N ASP A 40 -21.34 -3.93 -15.63
CA ASP A 40 -20.40 -4.78 -14.93
C ASP A 40 -21.04 -6.09 -14.44
N SER A 41 -22.26 -6.02 -13.88
CA SER A 41 -23.02 -7.23 -13.47
C SER A 41 -23.42 -8.13 -14.65
N ARG A 42 -23.45 -7.58 -15.86
CA ARG A 42 -23.86 -8.27 -17.09
C ARG A 42 -22.67 -8.62 -17.98
N ARG A 43 -21.44 -8.31 -17.54
CA ARG A 43 -20.21 -8.55 -18.28
C ARG A 43 -20.00 -10.06 -18.45
N LYS A 44 -20.38 -10.58 -19.62
CA LYS A 44 -20.02 -11.94 -20.03
C LYS A 44 -18.67 -11.87 -20.74
N ARG A 45 -17.62 -12.39 -20.10
CA ARG A 45 -16.28 -12.50 -20.71
C ARG A 45 -16.38 -13.19 -22.08
N GLY A 46 -15.87 -12.53 -23.11
CA GLY A 46 -15.80 -13.06 -24.48
C GLY A 46 -16.50 -12.24 -25.57
N ASP A 47 -17.30 -11.22 -25.22
CA ASP A 47 -17.91 -10.31 -26.21
C ASP A 47 -17.07 -9.02 -26.36
N ALA A 48 -16.15 -9.03 -27.31
CA ALA A 48 -15.23 -7.92 -27.57
C ALA A 48 -15.94 -6.61 -27.94
N THR A 49 -17.13 -6.69 -28.56
CA THR A 49 -17.91 -5.51 -28.98
C THR A 49 -18.53 -4.82 -27.78
N ILE A 50 -19.10 -5.60 -26.84
CA ILE A 50 -19.65 -5.07 -25.58
C ILE A 50 -18.52 -4.50 -24.71
N GLU A 51 -17.37 -5.17 -24.62
CA GLU A 51 -16.23 -4.68 -23.82
C GLU A 51 -15.68 -3.35 -24.36
N SER A 52 -15.52 -3.23 -25.68
CA SER A 52 -15.08 -1.99 -26.34
C SER A 52 -16.06 -0.83 -26.07
N TRP A 53 -17.36 -1.12 -26.14
CA TRP A 53 -18.40 -0.11 -25.90
C TRP A 53 -18.46 0.34 -24.42
N ILE A 54 -18.36 -0.59 -23.46
CA ILE A 54 -18.24 -0.28 -22.02
C ILE A 54 -16.98 0.57 -21.74
N SER A 55 -15.86 0.24 -22.40
CA SER A 55 -14.62 1.01 -22.30
C SER A 55 -14.82 2.46 -22.78
N GLY A 56 -15.51 2.66 -23.90
CA GLY A 56 -15.87 4.00 -24.40
C GLY A 56 -16.71 4.81 -23.41
N ILE A 57 -17.72 4.19 -22.78
CA ILE A 57 -18.55 4.83 -21.75
C ILE A 57 -17.71 5.24 -20.54
N ARG A 58 -16.81 4.36 -20.10
CA ARG A 58 -15.91 4.63 -18.97
C ARG A 58 -14.95 5.79 -19.26
N GLY A 59 -14.39 5.85 -20.47
CA GLY A 59 -13.57 6.97 -20.92
C GLY A 59 -14.29 8.31 -20.85
N VAL A 60 -15.55 8.36 -21.31
CA VAL A 60 -16.39 9.56 -21.20
C VAL A 60 -16.65 9.95 -19.74
N ALA A 61 -16.98 8.98 -18.88
CA ALA A 61 -17.20 9.26 -17.46
C ALA A 61 -15.96 9.89 -16.80
N TYR A 62 -14.75 9.42 -17.15
CA TYR A 62 -13.52 10.01 -16.67
C TYR A 62 -13.28 11.44 -17.18
N GLU A 63 -13.53 11.71 -18.47
CA GLU A 63 -13.42 13.07 -19.02
C GLU A 63 -14.38 14.05 -18.32
N MET A 64 -15.59 13.61 -17.98
CA MET A 64 -16.57 14.40 -17.22
C MET A 64 -16.06 14.73 -15.81
N GLU A 65 -15.47 13.75 -15.13
CA GLU A 65 -14.86 13.96 -13.82
C GLU A 65 -13.66 14.92 -13.89
N ASP A 66 -12.84 14.86 -14.95
CA ASP A 66 -11.74 15.82 -15.16
C ASP A 66 -12.23 17.25 -15.40
N VAL A 67 -13.38 17.40 -16.08
CA VAL A 67 -14.05 18.70 -16.24
C VAL A 67 -14.53 19.21 -14.88
N ILE A 68 -15.13 18.35 -14.05
CA ILE A 68 -15.59 18.73 -12.71
C ILE A 68 -14.41 19.18 -11.84
N ASP A 69 -13.30 18.44 -11.85
CA ASP A 69 -12.12 18.83 -11.07
C ASP A 69 -11.49 20.12 -11.60
N ALA A 70 -11.44 20.35 -12.92
CA ALA A 70 -11.02 21.63 -13.48
C ALA A 70 -11.90 22.81 -13.04
N ILE A 71 -13.22 22.60 -12.90
CA ILE A 71 -14.15 23.62 -12.39
C ILE A 71 -13.86 23.95 -10.93
N LYS A 72 -13.69 22.93 -10.08
CA LYS A 72 -13.27 23.12 -8.68
C LYS A 72 -11.93 23.83 -8.58
N TYR A 73 -10.99 23.47 -9.45
CA TYR A 73 -9.67 24.10 -9.51
C TYR A 73 -9.76 25.62 -9.68
N MET A 74 -10.59 26.07 -10.64
CA MET A 74 -10.82 27.49 -10.88
C MET A 74 -11.45 28.17 -9.66
N HIS A 75 -12.42 27.53 -9.03
CA HIS A 75 -13.13 28.08 -7.88
C HIS A 75 -12.20 28.26 -6.67
N GLU A 76 -11.50 27.21 -6.26
CA GLU A 76 -10.58 27.26 -5.12
C GLU A 76 -9.43 28.25 -5.36
N SER A 77 -8.91 28.33 -6.60
CA SER A 77 -7.91 29.31 -6.99
C SER A 77 -8.39 30.76 -6.84
N ARG A 78 -9.68 31.05 -7.11
CA ARG A 78 -10.28 32.38 -6.86
C ARG A 78 -10.29 32.70 -5.37
N HIS A 79 -10.66 31.73 -4.53
CA HIS A 79 -10.76 31.92 -3.09
C HIS A 79 -9.40 32.15 -2.43
N GLN A 80 -8.37 31.38 -2.79
CA GLN A 80 -7.02 31.58 -2.25
C GLN A 80 -6.45 32.97 -2.57
N ARG A 81 -6.76 33.52 -3.75
CA ARG A 81 -6.25 34.83 -4.19
C ARG A 81 -6.92 36.02 -3.51
N ARG A 82 -8.17 35.88 -3.06
CA ARG A 82 -8.87 36.91 -2.26
C ARG A 82 -8.22 37.16 -0.90
N GLY A 83 -7.46 36.19 -0.37
CA GLY A 83 -6.82 36.29 0.94
C GLY A 83 -5.45 36.98 0.97
N CYS A 84 -4.83 37.30 -0.18
CA CYS A 84 -3.43 37.74 -0.21
C CYS A 84 -3.14 39.15 -0.74
N MET A 85 -4.08 39.91 -1.32
CA MET A 85 -3.89 41.34 -1.64
C MET A 85 -5.24 42.01 -1.92
N GLY A 86 -5.39 43.27 -1.49
CA GLY A 86 -6.63 44.05 -1.62
C GLY A 86 -7.07 44.31 -3.07
N SER A 87 -8.20 45.04 -3.19
CA SER A 87 -9.06 45.35 -4.34
C SER A 87 -8.52 45.36 -5.79
N ILE A 88 -7.21 45.50 -6.02
CA ILE A 88 -6.57 45.72 -7.32
C ILE A 88 -6.36 44.41 -8.11
N SER A 89 -6.28 43.24 -7.47
CA SER A 89 -6.15 41.95 -8.18
C SER A 89 -7.47 41.42 -8.79
N ARG A 90 -8.59 42.13 -8.60
CA ARG A 90 -9.93 41.68 -9.03
C ARG A 90 -10.16 41.76 -10.54
N TYR A 91 -9.36 42.55 -11.26
CA TYR A 91 -9.61 42.85 -12.67
C TYR A 91 -8.52 42.37 -13.64
N SER A 92 -7.30 42.06 -13.15
CA SER A 92 -6.17 41.63 -13.98
C SER A 92 -6.29 40.21 -14.57
N HIS A 93 -7.24 39.40 -14.12
CA HIS A 93 -7.34 37.97 -14.48
C HIS A 93 -8.67 37.55 -15.11
N LYS A 94 -9.61 38.48 -15.32
CA LYS A 94 -10.85 38.21 -16.08
C LYS A 94 -10.60 37.60 -17.47
N PRO A 95 -9.55 38.01 -18.23
CA PRO A 95 -9.25 37.39 -19.51
C PRO A 95 -8.88 35.89 -19.40
N CYS A 96 -8.03 35.53 -18.43
CA CYS A 96 -7.62 34.14 -18.20
C CYS A 96 -8.79 33.25 -17.74
N GLU A 97 -9.71 33.79 -16.96
CA GLU A 97 -10.93 33.08 -16.55
C GLU A 97 -11.88 32.84 -17.71
N LEU A 98 -12.10 33.85 -18.57
CA LEU A 98 -12.92 33.70 -19.77
C LEU A 98 -12.33 32.65 -20.73
N ILE A 99 -11.00 32.63 -20.88
CA ILE A 99 -10.31 31.59 -21.68
C ILE A 99 -10.56 30.20 -21.07
N THR A 100 -10.47 30.05 -19.76
CA THR A 100 -10.67 28.75 -19.10
C THR A 100 -12.13 28.31 -19.14
N HIS A 101 -13.07 29.24 -19.00
CA HIS A 101 -14.50 29.01 -19.17
C HIS A 101 -14.82 28.53 -20.60
N ARG A 102 -14.25 29.18 -21.62
CA ARG A 102 -14.39 28.74 -23.02
C ARG A 102 -13.82 27.34 -23.25
N LYS A 103 -12.65 27.03 -22.66
CA LYS A 103 -12.06 25.68 -22.72
C LYS A 103 -12.97 24.63 -22.08
N ILE A 104 -13.55 24.91 -20.92
CA ILE A 104 -14.48 23.99 -20.25
C ILE A 104 -15.74 23.78 -21.07
N SER A 105 -16.39 24.85 -21.53
CA SER A 105 -17.58 24.73 -22.37
C SER A 105 -17.30 23.95 -23.67
N SER A 106 -16.14 24.18 -24.30
CA SER A 106 -15.71 23.42 -25.47
C SER A 106 -15.50 21.93 -25.18
N ARG A 107 -14.89 21.58 -24.04
CA ARG A 107 -14.74 20.17 -23.60
C ARG A 107 -16.10 19.51 -23.34
N ILE A 108 -17.03 20.22 -22.70
CA ILE A 108 -18.39 19.71 -22.46
C ILE A 108 -19.11 19.43 -23.78
N GLU A 109 -18.95 20.29 -24.78
CA GLU A 109 -19.56 20.07 -26.09
C GLU A 109 -18.96 18.86 -26.82
N GLN A 110 -17.64 18.66 -26.73
CA GLN A 110 -16.98 17.45 -27.24
C GLN A 110 -17.49 16.18 -26.54
N ILE A 111 -17.72 16.24 -25.22
CA ILE A 111 -18.27 15.12 -24.44
C ILE A 111 -19.69 14.77 -24.93
N LYS A 112 -20.55 15.77 -25.19
CA LYS A 112 -21.89 15.53 -25.76
C LYS A 112 -21.82 14.78 -27.09
N ILE A 113 -20.93 15.20 -27.99
CA ILE A 113 -20.74 14.56 -29.29
C ILE A 113 -20.28 13.10 -29.12
N LYS A 114 -19.35 12.85 -28.18
CA LYS A 114 -18.89 11.48 -27.87
C LYS A 114 -20.02 10.61 -27.33
N ILE A 115 -20.84 11.12 -26.40
CA ILE A 115 -22.00 10.39 -25.87
C ILE A 115 -22.98 10.05 -26.99
N GLN A 116 -23.26 10.99 -27.90
CA GLN A 116 -24.15 10.74 -29.04
C GLN A 116 -23.59 9.63 -29.94
N SER A 117 -22.29 9.69 -30.29
CA SER A 117 -21.63 8.67 -31.10
C SER A 117 -21.68 7.27 -30.46
N ILE A 118 -21.46 7.18 -29.14
CA ILE A 118 -21.56 5.92 -28.37
C ILE A 118 -23.01 5.40 -28.37
N SER A 119 -24.00 6.29 -28.22
CA SER A 119 -25.41 5.93 -28.26
C SER A 119 -25.81 5.41 -29.65
N ASP A 120 -25.43 6.11 -30.72
CA ASP A 120 -25.71 5.70 -32.09
C ASP A 120 -25.00 4.38 -32.45
N GLY A 121 -23.84 4.12 -31.83
CA GLY A 121 -23.13 2.84 -31.98
C GLY A 121 -23.88 1.67 -31.34
N ARG A 122 -24.55 1.90 -30.21
CA ARG A 122 -25.36 0.87 -29.53
C ARG A 122 -26.43 0.28 -30.45
N ASP A 123 -27.14 1.15 -31.15
CA ASP A 123 -28.23 0.76 -32.06
C ASP A 123 -27.68 0.11 -33.34
N ARG A 124 -26.60 0.67 -33.89
CA ARG A 124 -25.94 0.15 -35.11
C ARG A 124 -25.34 -1.25 -34.95
N TYR A 125 -24.80 -1.56 -33.78
CA TYR A 125 -24.16 -2.85 -33.51
C TYR A 125 -25.07 -3.83 -32.75
N GLY A 126 -26.36 -3.52 -32.58
CA GLY A 126 -27.32 -4.44 -31.98
C GLY A 126 -27.02 -4.78 -30.52
N ILE A 127 -26.45 -3.84 -29.73
CA ILE A 127 -26.17 -3.99 -28.29
C ILE A 127 -27.48 -3.83 -27.47
N ALA A 128 -28.55 -4.42 -27.98
CA ALA A 128 -29.92 -4.31 -27.49
C ALA A 128 -30.40 -5.72 -27.14
N ASN A 129 -29.78 -6.34 -26.10
CA ASN A 129 -30.32 -7.46 -25.32
C ASN A 129 -29.29 -7.93 -24.27
N LEU A 130 -28.97 -7.07 -23.31
CA LEU A 130 -28.38 -7.54 -22.05
C LEU A 130 -29.54 -8.06 -21.19
N GLY A 131 -29.82 -9.37 -21.30
CA GLY A 131 -31.01 -10.06 -20.77
C GLY A 131 -31.37 -9.82 -19.29
N GLU A 132 -32.52 -10.36 -18.89
CA GLU A 132 -33.20 -10.09 -17.60
C GLU A 132 -32.33 -10.32 -16.36
N SER A 133 -32.49 -9.42 -15.39
CA SER A 133 -31.70 -9.33 -14.16
C SER A 133 -32.15 -10.38 -13.13
N SER A 134 -31.20 -11.05 -12.48
CA SER A 134 -31.37 -11.45 -11.08
C SER A 134 -30.80 -10.32 -10.22
N GLY A 135 -31.66 -9.59 -9.52
CA GLY A 135 -31.27 -8.42 -8.72
C GLY A 135 -30.20 -8.76 -7.67
N VAL A 136 -29.03 -8.12 -7.78
CA VAL A 136 -27.96 -8.15 -6.78
C VAL A 136 -27.81 -6.76 -6.18
N ASP A 137 -28.94 -6.12 -5.84
CA ASP A 137 -28.94 -4.76 -5.26
C ASP A 137 -28.77 -4.78 -3.72
N ASP A 138 -28.65 -5.95 -3.11
CA ASP A 138 -28.57 -6.14 -1.64
C ASP A 138 -27.14 -6.28 -1.08
N SER A 139 -26.13 -6.16 -1.95
CA SER A 139 -24.77 -6.64 -1.68
C SER A 139 -24.06 -5.96 -0.50
N LEU A 140 -24.24 -4.65 -0.31
CA LEU A 140 -23.52 -3.92 0.75
C LEU A 140 -24.11 -4.15 2.15
N GLN A 141 -25.41 -4.44 2.27
CA GLN A 141 -26.02 -4.85 3.54
C GLN A 141 -25.70 -6.33 3.84
N ALA A 142 -25.65 -7.19 2.82
CA ALA A 142 -25.22 -8.58 2.95
C ALA A 142 -23.76 -8.73 3.46
N LEU A 143 -22.86 -7.80 3.10
CA LEU A 143 -21.49 -7.75 3.65
C LEU A 143 -21.45 -7.70 5.18
N ARG A 144 -22.47 -7.12 5.83
CA ARG A 144 -22.57 -7.00 7.29
C ARG A 144 -23.21 -8.22 7.96
N GLN A 145 -23.77 -9.16 7.21
CA GLN A 145 -24.49 -10.32 7.75
C GLN A 145 -23.55 -11.46 8.16
N PHE A 146 -22.36 -11.55 7.56
CA PHE A 146 -21.41 -12.61 7.86
C PHE A 146 -20.26 -12.09 8.73
N PRO A 147 -20.14 -12.53 10.00
CA PRO A 147 -19.10 -12.06 10.91
C PRO A 147 -17.70 -12.42 10.37
N PRO A 148 -16.68 -11.58 10.66
CA PRO A 148 -15.31 -11.88 10.26
C PRO A 148 -14.84 -13.19 10.87
N HIS A 149 -14.53 -14.16 10.02
CA HIS A 149 -13.88 -15.40 10.41
C HIS A 149 -12.36 -15.17 10.45
N PHE A 150 -11.77 -15.34 11.63
CA PHE A 150 -10.33 -15.23 11.83
C PHE A 150 -9.67 -16.53 11.37
N TYR A 151 -9.24 -16.57 10.11
CA TYR A 151 -8.33 -17.62 9.65
C TYR A 151 -6.90 -17.25 10.07
N ASP A 152 -6.23 -18.18 10.72
CA ASP A 152 -4.81 -18.13 10.96
C ASP A 152 -4.07 -18.73 9.75
N ASP A 153 -2.84 -18.30 9.50
CA ASP A 153 -2.00 -18.78 8.38
C ASP A 153 -1.56 -20.26 8.58
N THR A 154 -2.15 -20.96 9.56
CA THR A 154 -1.91 -22.37 9.93
C THR A 154 -2.68 -23.39 9.09
N ASP A 155 -3.62 -22.95 8.24
CA ASP A 155 -4.41 -23.82 7.36
C ASP A 155 -3.58 -24.33 6.17
N VAL A 156 -2.67 -25.25 6.48
CA VAL A 156 -1.77 -25.83 5.50
C VAL A 156 -1.93 -27.34 5.55
N VAL A 157 -2.26 -27.93 4.41
CA VAL A 157 -2.58 -29.35 4.25
C VAL A 157 -1.63 -29.96 3.21
N GLY A 158 -1.10 -31.15 3.47
CA GLY A 158 -0.42 -31.97 2.47
C GLY A 158 1.06 -31.64 2.26
N PHE A 159 1.71 -30.99 3.22
CA PHE A 159 3.15 -30.70 3.18
C PHE A 159 3.96 -31.52 4.17
N GLU A 160 3.35 -32.48 4.87
CA GLU A 160 3.99 -33.25 5.94
C GLU A 160 5.22 -34.02 5.42
N ASP A 161 5.04 -34.80 4.34
CA ASP A 161 6.12 -35.57 3.73
C ASP A 161 7.18 -34.68 3.08
N ASP A 162 6.76 -33.60 2.41
CA ASP A 162 7.66 -32.63 1.77
C ASP A 162 8.54 -31.94 2.82
N LYS A 163 7.93 -31.52 3.93
CA LYS A 163 8.61 -30.88 5.04
C LYS A 163 9.63 -31.84 5.64
N GLU A 164 9.26 -33.09 5.90
CA GLU A 164 10.19 -34.06 6.49
C GLU A 164 11.41 -34.30 5.60
N LYS A 165 11.21 -34.45 4.28
CA LYS A 165 12.30 -34.62 3.31
C LYS A 165 13.22 -33.39 3.27
N LEU A 166 12.65 -32.19 3.20
CA LEU A 166 13.42 -30.95 3.09
C LEU A 166 14.14 -30.59 4.40
N VAL A 167 13.55 -30.87 5.57
CA VAL A 167 14.25 -30.71 6.86
C VAL A 167 15.47 -31.62 6.91
N LYS A 168 15.35 -32.89 6.49
CA LYS A 168 16.50 -33.82 6.43
C LYS A 168 17.61 -33.31 5.52
N GLN A 169 17.28 -32.73 4.37
CA GLN A 169 18.27 -32.15 3.45
C GLN A 169 18.93 -30.87 3.99
N LEU A 170 18.14 -30.00 4.64
CA LEU A 170 18.63 -28.72 5.16
C LEU A 170 19.51 -28.89 6.41
N VAL A 171 19.20 -29.87 7.25
CA VAL A 171 19.86 -30.11 8.56
C VAL A 171 20.85 -31.29 8.49
N ASP A 172 21.23 -31.71 7.28
CA ASP A 172 22.14 -32.83 7.05
C ASP A 172 23.52 -32.61 7.71
N PRO A 173 23.88 -33.39 8.75
CA PRO A 173 25.14 -33.23 9.48
C PRO A 173 26.36 -33.73 8.70
N GLU A 174 26.17 -34.59 7.69
CA GLU A 174 27.25 -35.16 6.88
C GLU A 174 27.70 -34.18 5.80
N ASN A 175 26.75 -33.44 5.22
CA ASN A 175 27.04 -32.44 4.20
C ASN A 175 27.45 -31.08 4.79
N LYS A 176 28.76 -30.89 4.88
CA LYS A 176 29.36 -29.62 5.35
C LYS A 176 29.47 -28.54 4.28
N ASN A 177 29.28 -28.87 3.00
CA ASN A 177 29.37 -27.89 1.92
C ASN A 177 28.20 -26.90 1.97
N CYS A 178 28.43 -25.70 1.46
CA CYS A 178 27.37 -24.76 1.16
C CYS A 178 26.64 -25.24 -0.11
N SER A 179 25.38 -25.66 0.03
CA SER A 179 24.57 -26.19 -1.07
C SER A 179 23.23 -25.47 -1.20
N VAL A 180 22.63 -25.56 -2.38
CA VAL A 180 21.29 -25.00 -2.64
C VAL A 180 20.25 -26.12 -2.62
N VAL A 181 19.24 -25.96 -1.78
CA VAL A 181 18.03 -26.79 -1.79
C VAL A 181 16.95 -26.00 -2.50
N SER A 182 16.41 -26.54 -3.59
CA SER A 182 15.43 -25.83 -4.41
C SER A 182 14.04 -26.45 -4.33
N ILE A 183 13.01 -25.62 -4.16
CA ILE A 183 11.59 -26.00 -4.26
C ILE A 183 11.04 -25.46 -5.59
N VAL A 184 10.59 -26.37 -6.45
CA VAL A 184 10.12 -26.05 -7.81
C VAL A 184 8.64 -26.38 -7.95
N GLY A 185 7.90 -25.53 -8.68
CA GLY A 185 6.50 -25.79 -9.00
C GLY A 185 5.80 -24.57 -9.59
N MET A 186 4.67 -24.79 -10.27
CA MET A 186 3.87 -23.71 -10.84
C MET A 186 3.34 -22.70 -9.80
N GLY A 187 2.83 -21.57 -10.28
CA GLY A 187 2.21 -20.54 -9.43
C GLY A 187 1.04 -21.11 -8.62
N GLY A 188 0.89 -20.67 -7.36
CA GLY A 188 -0.23 -21.08 -6.50
C GLY A 188 -0.13 -22.46 -5.83
N LEU A 189 0.94 -23.23 -6.08
CA LEU A 189 1.19 -24.53 -5.39
C LEU A 189 1.60 -24.40 -3.92
N GLY A 190 1.89 -23.20 -3.42
CA GLY A 190 2.29 -23.00 -2.03
C GLY A 190 3.79 -23.17 -1.74
N LYS A 191 4.67 -23.00 -2.74
CA LYS A 191 6.15 -22.98 -2.56
C LYS A 191 6.59 -22.08 -1.40
N THR A 192 6.19 -20.81 -1.43
CA THR A 192 6.47 -19.82 -0.38
C THR A 192 5.90 -20.25 0.98
N THR A 193 4.74 -20.90 1.00
CA THR A 193 4.12 -21.42 2.22
C THR A 193 4.95 -22.56 2.83
N LEU A 194 5.42 -23.51 2.01
CA LEU A 194 6.31 -24.58 2.46
C LEU A 194 7.67 -24.02 2.92
N ALA A 195 8.28 -23.12 2.16
CA ALA A 195 9.52 -22.47 2.55
C ALA A 195 9.38 -21.73 3.89
N ARG A 196 8.24 -21.07 4.14
CA ARG A 196 7.96 -20.38 5.41
C ARG A 196 7.82 -21.37 6.57
N LYS A 197 7.15 -22.50 6.35
CA LYS A 197 7.09 -23.60 7.34
C LYS A 197 8.47 -24.14 7.68
N LEU A 198 9.34 -24.34 6.69
CA LEU A 198 10.72 -24.78 6.89
C LEU A 198 11.55 -23.74 7.65
N HIS A 199 11.49 -22.47 7.22
CA HIS A 199 12.21 -21.39 7.88
C HIS A 199 11.81 -21.22 9.35
N ASN A 200 10.56 -21.51 9.71
CA ASN A 200 10.08 -21.43 11.09
C ASN A 200 10.13 -22.77 11.84
N ASP A 201 10.66 -23.84 11.24
CA ASP A 201 10.76 -25.14 11.88
C ASP A 201 11.78 -25.10 13.04
N PRO A 202 11.46 -25.62 14.24
CA PRO A 202 12.38 -25.61 15.37
C PRO A 202 13.73 -26.24 15.09
N ALA A 203 13.77 -27.38 14.37
CA ALA A 203 15.03 -28.07 14.06
C ALA A 203 15.92 -27.24 13.13
N ILE A 204 15.32 -26.53 12.18
CA ILE A 204 16.04 -25.58 11.31
C ILE A 204 16.49 -24.35 12.12
N ARG A 205 15.62 -23.80 12.97
CA ARG A 205 15.92 -22.62 13.78
C ARG A 205 17.06 -22.84 14.77
N GLU A 206 17.19 -24.04 15.31
CA GLU A 206 18.29 -24.43 16.21
C GLU A 206 19.58 -24.77 15.46
N HIS A 207 19.49 -25.18 14.19
CA HIS A 207 20.66 -25.62 13.43
C HIS A 207 21.53 -24.49 12.89
N PHE A 208 20.95 -23.36 12.46
CA PHE A 208 21.67 -22.24 11.81
C PHE A 208 21.85 -21.03 12.74
N ASP A 209 23.01 -20.36 12.63
CA ASP A 209 23.37 -19.18 13.43
C ASP A 209 22.69 -17.89 12.95
N THR A 210 22.41 -17.81 11.64
CA THR A 210 21.86 -16.60 11.02
C THR A 210 20.93 -16.94 9.86
N PHE A 211 19.93 -16.09 9.67
CA PHE A 211 18.86 -16.29 8.71
C PHE A 211 18.64 -15.03 7.89
N ALA A 212 18.40 -15.19 6.60
CA ALA A 212 17.82 -14.14 5.78
C ALA A 212 16.75 -14.72 4.88
N TRP A 213 15.63 -14.02 4.76
CA TRP A 213 14.59 -14.31 3.78
C TRP A 213 14.51 -13.14 2.81
N ILE A 214 14.75 -13.34 1.52
CA ILE A 214 14.58 -12.33 0.48
C ILE A 214 13.56 -12.79 -0.56
N SER A 215 12.66 -11.89 -0.98
CA SER A 215 11.87 -12.08 -2.21
C SER A 215 12.66 -11.51 -3.38
N VAL A 216 12.66 -12.22 -4.50
CA VAL A 216 13.29 -11.78 -5.74
C VAL A 216 12.20 -11.45 -6.76
N SER A 217 11.91 -10.17 -6.94
CA SER A 217 10.97 -9.70 -7.96
C SER A 217 11.50 -9.97 -9.38
N GLN A 218 10.60 -10.06 -10.37
CA GLN A 218 10.99 -10.24 -11.79
C GLN A 218 11.96 -9.15 -12.27
N LYS A 219 11.71 -7.91 -11.84
CA LYS A 219 12.63 -6.79 -12.00
C LYS A 219 13.33 -6.56 -10.67
N TYR A 220 14.63 -6.79 -10.61
CA TYR A 220 15.41 -6.67 -9.38
C TYR A 220 16.69 -5.87 -9.60
N ARG A 221 17.28 -5.39 -8.50
CA ARG A 221 18.62 -4.81 -8.48
C ARG A 221 19.48 -5.59 -7.51
N VAL A 222 20.64 -6.06 -7.97
CA VAL A 222 21.56 -6.90 -7.20
C VAL A 222 21.96 -6.23 -5.89
N ILE A 223 22.38 -4.96 -5.94
CA ILE A 223 22.74 -4.19 -4.75
C ILE A 223 21.62 -4.11 -3.70
N GLU A 224 20.35 -4.00 -4.10
CA GLU A 224 19.23 -3.94 -3.15
C GLU A 224 19.01 -5.32 -2.50
N LEU A 225 19.07 -6.40 -3.28
CA LEU A 225 19.00 -7.77 -2.75
C LEU A 225 20.14 -8.03 -1.75
N LEU A 226 21.37 -7.62 -2.09
CA LEU A 226 22.54 -7.75 -1.21
C LEU A 226 22.33 -6.97 0.10
N LYS A 227 21.96 -5.69 0.01
CA LYS A 227 21.67 -4.85 1.18
C LYS A 227 20.57 -5.46 2.05
N ASP A 228 19.55 -6.07 1.45
CA ASP A 228 18.47 -6.73 2.18
C ASP A 228 18.90 -8.01 2.88
N ILE A 229 19.76 -8.83 2.27
CA ILE A 229 20.42 -9.96 2.96
C ILE A 229 21.22 -9.41 4.15
N MET A 230 22.07 -8.40 3.91
CA MET A 230 22.95 -7.83 4.94
C MET A 230 22.19 -7.29 6.14
N LYS A 231 21.08 -6.57 5.89
CA LYS A 231 20.19 -6.08 6.95
C LYS A 231 19.65 -7.22 7.82
N LYS A 232 19.26 -8.34 7.21
CA LYS A 232 18.65 -9.49 7.90
C LYS A 232 19.69 -10.28 8.68
N VAL A 233 20.80 -10.68 8.05
CA VAL A 233 21.81 -11.54 8.69
C VAL A 233 22.58 -10.82 9.80
N MET A 234 22.79 -9.50 9.66
CA MET A 234 23.48 -8.68 10.66
C MET A 234 22.52 -8.05 11.68
N GLY A 235 21.20 -8.29 11.56
CA GLY A 235 20.21 -7.76 12.50
C GLY A 235 20.11 -6.22 12.50
N LEU A 236 20.44 -5.57 11.39
CA LEU A 236 20.41 -4.12 11.22
C LEU A 236 18.95 -3.66 11.14
N THR A 237 18.33 -3.54 12.31
CA THR A 237 16.96 -3.05 12.48
C THR A 237 16.98 -1.74 13.25
N LYS A 238 15.98 -0.88 13.02
CA LYS A 238 15.85 0.44 13.69
C LYS A 238 15.91 0.37 15.23
N LYS A 239 15.61 -0.79 15.84
CA LYS A 239 15.54 -1.00 17.29
C LYS A 239 16.85 -1.52 17.94
N LYS A 240 17.81 -2.08 17.19
CA LYS A 240 19.00 -2.80 17.73
C LYS A 240 20.36 -2.16 17.43
N GLN A 241 20.41 -0.92 16.97
CA GLN A 241 21.62 -0.25 16.44
C GLN A 241 22.82 -0.06 17.40
N ARG A 242 22.72 -0.40 18.69
CA ARG A 242 23.78 -0.06 19.66
C ARG A 242 25.03 -0.96 19.62
N ASN A 243 24.98 -2.14 18.99
CA ASN A 243 26.06 -3.14 19.06
C ASN A 243 26.58 -3.66 17.70
N THR A 244 26.24 -3.04 16.57
CA THR A 244 26.70 -3.49 15.24
C THR A 244 27.79 -2.59 14.67
N ARG A 245 28.83 -3.18 14.05
CA ARG A 245 30.00 -2.45 13.48
C ARG A 245 29.67 -1.55 12.28
N ILE A 246 28.54 -1.78 11.62
CA ILE A 246 28.10 -1.04 10.43
C ILE A 246 26.71 -0.46 10.73
N THR A 247 26.53 0.81 10.45
CA THR A 247 25.24 1.50 10.58
C THR A 247 24.38 1.29 9.33
N LEU A 248 23.06 1.44 9.47
CA LEU A 248 22.14 1.31 8.33
C LEU A 248 22.34 2.42 7.29
N GLU A 249 22.99 3.53 7.62
CA GLU A 249 23.32 4.59 6.65
C GLU A 249 24.59 4.31 5.87
N GLU A 250 25.63 3.81 6.53
CA GLU A 250 26.84 3.32 5.87
C GLU A 250 26.44 2.27 4.83
N LEU A 251 25.65 1.27 5.23
CA LEU A 251 25.13 0.27 4.30
C LEU A 251 24.43 0.87 3.08
N GLU A 252 23.69 1.95 3.25
CA GLU A 252 22.96 2.53 2.12
C GLU A 252 23.85 3.34 1.17
N GLN A 253 24.99 3.84 1.66
CA GLN A 253 26.00 4.56 0.87
C GLN A 253 27.05 3.61 0.25
N MET A 254 27.20 2.41 0.80
CA MET A 254 28.12 1.40 0.30
C MET A 254 27.83 1.04 -1.16
N GLY A 255 28.90 0.95 -1.94
CA GLY A 255 28.86 0.42 -3.31
C GLY A 255 28.61 -1.08 -3.33
N GLU A 256 28.21 -1.62 -4.48
CA GLU A 256 27.86 -3.05 -4.59
C GLU A 256 29.00 -3.98 -4.14
N GLU A 257 30.24 -3.72 -4.59
CA GLU A 257 31.41 -4.53 -4.23
C GLU A 257 31.72 -4.50 -2.72
N GLU A 258 31.54 -3.33 -2.10
CA GLU A 258 31.76 -3.18 -0.65
C GLU A 258 30.72 -3.99 0.15
N VAL A 259 29.45 -3.97 -0.29
CA VAL A 259 28.39 -4.79 0.31
C VAL A 259 28.69 -6.28 0.12
N ARG A 260 29.14 -6.70 -1.07
CA ARG A 260 29.55 -8.09 -1.34
C ARG A 260 30.66 -8.54 -0.41
N GLU A 261 31.70 -7.73 -0.23
CA GLU A 261 32.84 -8.06 0.62
C GLU A 261 32.44 -8.19 2.10
N GLN A 262 31.68 -7.22 2.62
CA GLN A 262 31.19 -7.27 4.01
C GLN A 262 30.29 -8.46 4.27
N LEU A 263 29.36 -8.76 3.35
CA LEU A 263 28.51 -9.94 3.44
C LEU A 263 29.33 -11.23 3.44
N ARG A 264 30.26 -11.37 2.50
CA ARG A 264 31.11 -12.55 2.40
C ARG A 264 31.90 -12.77 3.70
N ASN A 265 32.50 -11.71 4.24
CA ASN A 265 33.26 -11.77 5.48
C ASN A 265 32.38 -12.13 6.68
N PHE A 266 31.17 -11.57 6.77
CA PHE A 266 30.24 -11.88 7.86
C PHE A 266 29.69 -13.32 7.80
N LEU A 267 29.39 -13.81 6.60
CA LEU A 267 28.80 -15.14 6.38
C LEU A 267 29.82 -16.28 6.49
N ARG A 268 31.11 -15.99 6.26
CA ARG A 268 32.19 -16.99 6.24
C ARG A 268 32.24 -17.87 7.49
N ASP A 269 32.12 -17.26 8.66
CA ASP A 269 32.30 -17.95 9.95
C ASP A 269 30.97 -18.38 10.58
N LYS A 270 29.85 -18.23 9.87
CA LYS A 270 28.51 -18.52 10.39
C LYS A 270 27.79 -19.55 9.54
N ARG A 271 27.13 -20.49 10.20
CA ARG A 271 26.20 -21.38 9.51
C ARG A 271 24.94 -20.59 9.18
N HIS A 272 24.74 -20.28 7.91
CA HIS A 272 23.65 -19.42 7.46
C HIS A 272 22.61 -20.19 6.64
N LEU A 273 21.35 -19.82 6.84
CA LEU A 273 20.25 -20.20 5.94
C LEU A 273 19.74 -18.93 5.23
N VAL A 274 19.93 -18.86 3.92
CA VAL A 274 19.39 -17.77 3.11
C VAL A 274 18.28 -18.30 2.21
N VAL A 275 17.06 -17.82 2.43
CA VAL A 275 15.89 -18.11 1.59
C VAL A 275 15.83 -17.09 0.47
N MET A 276 15.90 -17.54 -0.77
CA MET A 276 15.67 -16.77 -1.99
C MET A 276 14.33 -17.19 -2.59
N ASP A 277 13.28 -16.42 -2.29
CA ASP A 277 11.90 -16.71 -2.69
C ASP A 277 11.58 -16.14 -4.08
N ASP A 278 10.89 -16.95 -4.89
CA ASP A 278 10.40 -16.70 -6.25
C ASP A 278 11.46 -16.25 -7.27
N VAL A 279 12.56 -16.99 -7.42
CA VAL A 279 13.63 -16.65 -8.37
C VAL A 279 13.23 -16.92 -9.82
N TRP A 280 13.24 -15.89 -10.68
CA TRP A 280 12.73 -15.93 -12.06
C TRP A 280 13.78 -16.20 -13.16
N SER A 281 15.06 -15.94 -12.91
CA SER A 281 16.15 -16.08 -13.89
C SER A 281 17.39 -16.71 -13.27
N VAL A 282 18.12 -17.48 -14.08
CA VAL A 282 19.45 -18.03 -13.77
C VAL A 282 20.46 -16.93 -13.46
N ASP A 283 20.25 -15.72 -14.01
CA ASP A 283 21.16 -14.58 -13.84
C ASP A 283 21.20 -14.09 -12.38
N VAL A 284 20.09 -14.19 -11.64
CA VAL A 284 20.03 -13.85 -10.21
C VAL A 284 21.07 -14.67 -9.45
N TRP A 285 21.05 -16.00 -9.64
CA TRP A 285 21.98 -16.89 -8.98
C TRP A 285 23.42 -16.64 -9.45
N ARG A 286 23.64 -16.47 -10.76
CA ARG A 286 24.97 -16.16 -11.31
C ARG A 286 25.58 -14.90 -10.69
N GLN A 287 24.77 -13.87 -10.46
CA GLN A 287 25.22 -12.61 -9.86
C GLN A 287 25.42 -12.71 -8.35
N MET A 288 24.68 -13.56 -7.64
CA MET A 288 24.65 -13.62 -6.18
C MET A 288 25.56 -14.70 -5.58
N HIS A 289 25.76 -15.86 -6.25
CA HIS A 289 26.37 -17.05 -5.65
C HIS A 289 27.75 -16.80 -5.04
N HIS A 290 28.54 -15.87 -5.59
CA HIS A 290 29.87 -15.51 -5.09
C HIS A 290 29.90 -14.92 -3.66
N ILE A 291 28.76 -14.50 -3.09
CA ILE A 291 28.71 -14.03 -1.70
C ILE A 291 28.65 -15.20 -0.71
N PHE A 292 28.12 -16.34 -1.15
CA PHE A 292 27.98 -17.55 -0.34
C PHE A 292 29.27 -18.35 -0.43
N SER A 293 30.22 -18.03 0.44
CA SER A 293 31.50 -18.74 0.49
C SER A 293 31.35 -20.16 1.05
N ASN A 294 32.20 -21.08 0.58
CA ASN A 294 32.21 -22.46 1.05
C ASN A 294 33.04 -22.56 2.34
N GLY A 295 32.46 -22.11 3.46
CA GLY A 295 33.09 -22.20 4.78
C GLY A 295 33.14 -23.62 5.37
N ASN A 296 32.68 -24.63 4.61
CA ASN A 296 32.50 -26.02 5.05
C ASN A 296 31.81 -26.13 6.42
N ASN A 297 30.85 -25.24 6.68
CA ASN A 297 30.18 -25.08 7.96
C ASN A 297 28.73 -25.59 7.93
N GLY A 298 28.27 -26.17 6.82
CA GLY A 298 26.91 -26.67 6.63
C GLY A 298 25.90 -25.58 6.27
N SER A 299 26.33 -24.45 5.71
CA SER A 299 25.41 -23.40 5.26
C SER A 299 24.50 -23.89 4.13
N ARG A 300 23.31 -23.27 4.00
CA ARG A 300 22.32 -23.64 3.00
C ARG A 300 21.68 -22.41 2.37
N ILE A 301 21.36 -22.53 1.09
CA ILE A 301 20.46 -21.61 0.40
C ILE A 301 19.17 -22.38 0.11
N LEU A 302 18.03 -21.84 0.53
CA LEU A 302 16.72 -22.36 0.15
C LEU A 302 16.16 -21.51 -0.98
N LEU A 303 16.06 -22.07 -2.18
CA LEU A 303 15.60 -21.36 -3.36
C LEU A 303 14.20 -21.82 -3.74
N THR A 304 13.25 -20.91 -3.95
CA THR A 304 11.96 -21.27 -4.56
C THR A 304 11.88 -20.69 -5.97
N THR A 305 11.35 -21.47 -6.92
CA THR A 305 11.22 -21.00 -8.31
C THR A 305 10.08 -21.71 -9.04
N ARG A 306 9.56 -21.07 -10.09
CA ARG A 306 8.63 -21.69 -11.05
C ARG A 306 9.36 -22.41 -12.19
N LYS A 307 10.66 -22.17 -12.35
CA LYS A 307 11.44 -22.63 -13.49
C LYS A 307 12.49 -23.64 -13.05
N ILE A 308 12.33 -24.89 -13.48
CA ILE A 308 13.25 -25.97 -13.12
C ILE A 308 14.70 -25.71 -13.55
N GLU A 309 14.90 -24.96 -14.65
CA GLU A 309 16.21 -24.55 -15.13
C GLU A 309 16.98 -23.68 -14.12
N VAL A 310 16.28 -22.83 -13.36
CA VAL A 310 16.91 -21.98 -12.33
C VAL A 310 17.44 -22.84 -11.20
N ALA A 311 16.64 -23.82 -10.75
CA ALA A 311 17.06 -24.74 -9.70
C ALA A 311 18.24 -25.63 -10.12
N ARG A 312 18.19 -26.20 -11.33
CA ARG A 312 19.28 -27.03 -11.88
C ARG A 312 20.56 -26.24 -12.13
N HIS A 313 20.45 -24.95 -12.45
CA HIS A 313 21.61 -24.08 -12.56
C HIS A 313 22.19 -23.73 -11.20
N ALA A 314 21.32 -23.55 -10.19
CA ALA A 314 21.75 -23.22 -8.84
C ALA A 314 22.50 -24.37 -8.16
N GLU A 315 22.00 -25.60 -8.33
CA GLU A 315 22.64 -26.82 -7.82
C GLU A 315 22.45 -27.98 -8.81
N PRO A 316 23.47 -28.28 -9.65
CA PRO A 316 23.38 -29.33 -10.66
C PRO A 316 23.34 -30.74 -10.09
N TRP A 317 23.89 -30.95 -8.89
CA TRP A 317 24.13 -32.28 -8.32
C TRP A 317 23.00 -32.76 -7.40
N ILE A 318 22.19 -31.83 -6.87
CA ILE A 318 21.07 -32.13 -5.98
C ILE A 318 19.78 -31.93 -6.79
N PRO A 319 18.94 -32.98 -6.94
CA PRO A 319 17.69 -32.82 -7.67
C PRO A 319 16.76 -31.83 -6.93
N PRO A 320 16.10 -30.91 -7.66
CA PRO A 320 15.14 -30.01 -7.04
C PRO A 320 13.93 -30.78 -6.47
N HIS A 321 13.36 -30.25 -5.41
CA HIS A 321 12.12 -30.74 -4.83
C HIS A 321 10.92 -30.20 -5.61
N GLU A 322 10.38 -31.01 -6.51
CA GLU A 322 9.22 -30.65 -7.33
C GLU A 322 7.91 -30.87 -6.57
N LEU A 323 7.21 -29.77 -6.26
CA LEU A 323 5.91 -29.84 -5.58
C LEU A 323 4.84 -30.42 -6.48
N GLN A 324 4.10 -31.36 -5.91
CA GLN A 324 2.96 -31.99 -6.53
C GLN A 324 1.68 -31.23 -6.19
N LEU A 325 0.65 -31.44 -7.02
CA LEU A 325 -0.70 -30.99 -6.73
C LEU A 325 -1.26 -31.78 -5.53
N LEU A 326 -2.17 -31.15 -4.79
CA LEU A 326 -2.89 -31.83 -3.72
C LEU A 326 -3.75 -32.94 -4.30
N ASN A 327 -3.76 -34.10 -3.63
CA ASN A 327 -4.68 -35.17 -4.00
C ASN A 327 -6.14 -34.79 -3.67
N ASP A 328 -7.12 -35.57 -4.16
CA ASP A 328 -8.55 -35.27 -3.98
C ASP A 328 -8.94 -35.12 -2.50
N ALA A 329 -8.36 -35.93 -1.60
CA ALA A 329 -8.65 -35.88 -0.16
C ALA A 329 -8.07 -34.62 0.50
N GLN A 330 -6.80 -34.30 0.24
CA GLN A 330 -6.15 -33.08 0.72
C GLN A 330 -6.82 -31.82 0.16
N SER A 331 -7.25 -31.86 -1.09
CA SER A 331 -7.95 -30.76 -1.76
C SER A 331 -9.29 -30.49 -1.11
N LEU A 332 -10.06 -31.54 -0.84
CA LEU A 332 -11.35 -31.44 -0.15
C LEU A 332 -11.16 -30.92 1.28
N GLU A 333 -10.14 -31.39 2.00
CA GLU A 333 -9.82 -30.92 3.35
C GLU A 333 -9.48 -29.43 3.38
N LEU A 334 -8.56 -28.99 2.51
CA LEU A 334 -8.18 -27.57 2.41
C LEU A 334 -9.38 -26.69 2.03
N PHE A 335 -10.18 -27.15 1.06
CA PHE A 335 -11.41 -26.46 0.65
C PHE A 335 -12.40 -26.33 1.82
N ARG A 336 -12.62 -27.39 2.59
CA ARG A 336 -13.53 -27.39 3.75
C ARG A 336 -13.10 -26.37 4.80
N ARG A 337 -11.80 -26.35 5.15
CA ARG A 337 -11.25 -25.40 6.12
C ARG A 337 -11.47 -23.94 5.72
N LYS A 338 -11.54 -23.64 4.42
CA LYS A 338 -11.77 -22.28 3.92
C LYS A 338 -13.24 -21.96 3.68
N ALA A 339 -14.04 -22.91 3.22
CA ALA A 339 -15.45 -22.69 2.90
C ALA A 339 -16.37 -22.67 4.15
N PHE A 340 -15.97 -23.35 5.22
CA PHE A 340 -16.77 -23.51 6.44
C PHE A 340 -16.04 -22.94 7.67
N PRO A 341 -16.77 -22.52 8.72
CA PRO A 341 -16.16 -22.12 9.98
C PRO A 341 -15.41 -23.28 10.64
N PRO A 342 -14.36 -23.00 11.41
CA PRO A 342 -13.68 -24.03 12.18
C PRO A 342 -14.64 -24.68 13.18
N ASN A 343 -14.56 -26.01 13.31
CA ASN A 343 -15.35 -26.83 14.24
C ASN A 343 -16.87 -26.91 13.93
N GLN A 344 -17.28 -26.65 12.68
CA GLN A 344 -18.65 -26.89 12.24
C GLN A 344 -18.68 -28.00 11.19
N ASP A 345 -19.58 -28.97 11.38
CA ASP A 345 -19.77 -30.04 10.40
C ASP A 345 -20.29 -29.49 9.08
N VAL A 346 -19.75 -30.04 7.99
CA VAL A 346 -20.21 -29.74 6.63
C VAL A 346 -21.63 -30.29 6.47
N PRO A 347 -22.63 -29.49 6.08
CA PRO A 347 -23.97 -30.00 5.81
C PRO A 347 -23.93 -31.12 4.78
N THR A 348 -24.55 -32.26 5.07
CA THR A 348 -24.50 -33.47 4.24
C THR A 348 -24.97 -33.22 2.81
N GLU A 349 -25.96 -32.34 2.62
CA GLU A 349 -26.46 -31.90 1.32
C GLU A 349 -25.41 -31.18 0.46
N LEU A 350 -24.48 -30.46 1.09
CA LEU A 350 -23.41 -29.74 0.43
C LEU A 350 -22.17 -30.60 0.20
N GLU A 351 -22.05 -31.74 0.86
CA GLU A 351 -20.80 -32.53 0.86
C GLU A 351 -20.44 -33.05 -0.53
N ALA A 352 -21.43 -33.61 -1.25
CA ALA A 352 -21.23 -34.06 -2.63
C ALA A 352 -20.87 -32.91 -3.58
N LEU A 353 -21.46 -31.72 -3.36
CA LEU A 353 -21.19 -30.55 -4.17
C LEU A 353 -19.82 -29.94 -3.85
N ALA A 354 -19.44 -29.91 -2.57
CA ALA A 354 -18.12 -29.49 -2.10
C ALA A 354 -17.01 -30.37 -2.68
N GLN A 355 -17.19 -31.70 -2.64
CA GLN A 355 -16.27 -32.65 -3.26
C GLN A 355 -16.17 -32.42 -4.77
N LYS A 356 -17.32 -32.23 -5.44
CA LYS A 356 -17.36 -31.92 -6.87
C LYS A 356 -16.59 -30.65 -7.19
N LEU A 357 -16.76 -29.58 -6.42
CA LEU A 357 -16.09 -28.28 -6.61
C LEU A 357 -14.59 -28.34 -6.29
N ALA A 358 -14.18 -29.03 -5.23
CA ALA A 358 -12.78 -29.17 -4.84
C ALA A 358 -11.98 -29.97 -5.89
N LYS A 359 -12.50 -31.12 -6.33
CA LYS A 359 -11.88 -31.94 -7.39
C LYS A 359 -11.61 -31.14 -8.67
N ARG A 360 -12.52 -30.23 -8.92
CA ARG A 360 -12.61 -29.35 -10.06
C ARG A 360 -11.58 -28.20 -10.01
N CYS A 361 -10.99 -27.90 -8.86
CA CYS A 361 -9.83 -27.01 -8.74
C CYS A 361 -8.51 -27.71 -9.13
N GLY A 362 -8.54 -28.99 -9.52
CA GLY A 362 -7.39 -29.72 -10.03
C GLY A 362 -6.24 -29.87 -9.03
N GLY A 363 -6.52 -29.79 -7.72
CA GLY A 363 -5.49 -29.92 -6.68
C GLY A 363 -4.64 -28.68 -6.42
N LEU A 364 -4.97 -27.52 -7.03
CA LEU A 364 -4.22 -26.28 -6.87
C LEU A 364 -4.63 -25.53 -5.59
N PRO A 365 -3.74 -25.35 -4.59
CA PRO A 365 -4.08 -24.72 -3.31
C PRO A 365 -4.69 -23.32 -3.43
N LEU A 366 -4.12 -22.43 -4.27
CA LEU A 366 -4.68 -21.08 -4.42
C LEU A 366 -6.12 -21.09 -4.95
N ALA A 367 -6.41 -21.96 -5.92
CA ALA A 367 -7.76 -22.09 -6.49
C ALA A 367 -8.76 -22.57 -5.43
N LEU A 368 -8.38 -23.58 -4.64
CA LEU A 368 -9.20 -24.12 -3.54
C LEU A 368 -9.47 -23.06 -2.48
N VAL A 369 -8.45 -22.30 -2.08
CA VAL A 369 -8.56 -21.27 -1.03
C VAL A 369 -9.43 -20.10 -1.48
N VAL A 370 -9.27 -19.62 -2.71
CA VAL A 370 -10.10 -18.53 -3.25
C VAL A 370 -11.54 -18.97 -3.46
N LEU A 371 -11.77 -20.19 -3.97
CA LEU A 371 -13.12 -20.71 -4.13
C LEU A 371 -13.81 -20.95 -2.78
N GLY A 372 -13.09 -21.50 -1.80
CA GLY A 372 -13.59 -21.64 -0.43
C GLY A 372 -13.89 -20.29 0.21
N GLY A 373 -12.99 -19.32 0.06
CA GLY A 373 -13.18 -17.95 0.52
C GLY A 373 -14.41 -17.28 -0.10
N LEU A 374 -14.67 -17.48 -1.40
CA LEU A 374 -15.89 -16.99 -2.06
C LEU A 374 -17.16 -17.62 -1.46
N LEU A 375 -17.17 -18.95 -1.32
CA LEU A 375 -18.35 -19.69 -0.85
C LEU A 375 -18.63 -19.48 0.64
N SER A 376 -17.61 -19.12 1.44
CA SER A 376 -17.80 -18.74 2.85
C SER A 376 -18.66 -17.46 3.00
N ARG A 377 -18.73 -16.62 1.95
CA ARG A 377 -19.56 -15.40 1.88
C ARG A 377 -20.93 -15.62 1.26
N LYS A 378 -21.33 -16.88 1.07
CA LYS A 378 -22.62 -17.27 0.50
C LYS A 378 -23.44 -18.04 1.52
N ASP A 379 -24.75 -17.97 1.34
CA ASP A 379 -25.66 -18.84 2.08
C ASP A 379 -25.28 -20.31 1.84
N ARG A 380 -25.28 -21.09 2.92
CA ARG A 380 -24.96 -22.52 2.92
C ARG A 380 -26.14 -23.35 2.40
N SER A 381 -26.70 -22.95 1.26
CA SER A 381 -27.78 -23.64 0.56
C SER A 381 -27.26 -24.30 -0.70
N TYR A 382 -27.79 -25.49 -1.00
CA TYR A 382 -27.43 -26.26 -2.18
C TYR A 382 -27.62 -25.45 -3.48
N ASP A 383 -28.75 -24.75 -3.63
CA ASP A 383 -29.06 -23.94 -4.80
C ASP A 383 -28.06 -22.80 -5.04
N THR A 384 -27.60 -22.15 -3.97
CA THR A 384 -26.64 -21.04 -4.08
C THR A 384 -25.28 -21.53 -4.53
N TRP A 385 -24.79 -22.62 -3.95
CA TRP A 385 -23.54 -23.25 -4.37
C TRP A 385 -23.64 -23.84 -5.78
N LEU A 386 -24.80 -24.39 -6.15
CA LEU A 386 -25.04 -24.93 -7.48
C LEU A 386 -25.05 -23.83 -8.55
N ARG A 387 -25.59 -22.65 -8.26
CA ARG A 387 -25.51 -21.47 -9.15
C ARG A 387 -24.05 -21.08 -9.40
N VAL A 388 -23.23 -21.02 -8.36
CA VAL A 388 -21.79 -20.77 -8.49
C VAL A 388 -21.13 -21.84 -9.37
N ALA A 389 -21.43 -23.12 -9.13
CA ALA A 389 -20.89 -24.23 -9.91
C ALA A 389 -21.30 -24.20 -11.40
N ARG A 390 -22.49 -23.68 -11.72
CA ARG A 390 -23.01 -23.53 -13.09
C ARG A 390 -22.42 -22.33 -13.83
N ASN A 391 -22.11 -21.25 -13.12
CA ASN A 391 -21.54 -20.03 -13.72
C ASN A 391 -20.08 -20.19 -14.14
N MET A 392 -19.36 -21.13 -13.51
CA MET A 392 -18.08 -21.58 -14.01
C MET A 392 -18.31 -22.35 -15.33
N LYS A 393 -17.75 -21.91 -16.45
CA LYS A 393 -17.67 -22.72 -17.68
C LYS A 393 -16.44 -23.61 -17.57
N TRP A 394 -16.64 -24.94 -17.51
CA TRP A 394 -15.62 -25.94 -17.18
C TRP A 394 -14.99 -26.62 -18.41
N GLU A 395 -15.05 -25.99 -19.57
CA GLU A 395 -14.50 -26.62 -20.78
C GLU A 395 -13.02 -26.97 -20.59
N SER A 396 -12.69 -28.21 -20.96
CA SER A 396 -11.39 -28.84 -20.79
C SER A 396 -10.33 -28.14 -21.65
N SER A 397 -9.70 -27.13 -21.07
CA SER A 397 -8.51 -26.48 -21.63
C SER A 397 -7.40 -26.58 -20.59
N GLY A 398 -6.33 -27.30 -20.95
CA GLY A 398 -5.15 -27.47 -20.12
C GLY A 398 -4.42 -26.15 -19.80
N ASP A 399 -3.47 -26.25 -18.86
CA ASP A 399 -2.53 -25.24 -18.39
C ASP A 399 -3.13 -23.95 -17.79
N GLY A 400 -3.31 -23.94 -16.46
CA GLY A 400 -3.42 -22.72 -15.64
C GLY A 400 -4.65 -21.82 -15.83
N GLN A 401 -5.42 -21.99 -16.91
CA GLN A 401 -6.62 -21.20 -17.20
C GLN A 401 -7.75 -21.44 -16.20
N GLU A 402 -7.84 -22.64 -15.63
CA GLU A 402 -8.83 -22.98 -14.60
C GLU A 402 -8.67 -22.13 -13.35
N CYS A 403 -7.42 -21.89 -12.90
CA CYS A 403 -7.14 -21.01 -11.77
C CYS A 403 -7.59 -19.58 -12.07
N LEU A 404 -7.22 -19.02 -13.23
CA LEU A 404 -7.62 -17.67 -13.63
C LEU A 404 -9.14 -17.51 -13.71
N ARG A 405 -9.87 -18.55 -14.14
CA ARG A 405 -11.34 -18.54 -14.12
C ARG A 405 -11.90 -18.49 -12.70
N ILE A 406 -11.31 -19.21 -11.75
CA ILE A 406 -11.73 -19.18 -10.34
C ILE A 406 -11.44 -17.83 -9.70
N LEU A 407 -10.23 -17.27 -9.93
CA LEU A 407 -9.90 -15.90 -9.49
C LEU A 407 -10.90 -14.90 -10.09
N GLY A 408 -11.18 -15.08 -11.38
CA GLY A 408 -12.17 -14.32 -12.11
C GLY A 408 -13.56 -14.40 -11.53
N LEU A 409 -14.04 -15.58 -11.15
CA LEU A 409 -15.35 -15.76 -10.55
C LEU A 409 -15.42 -15.04 -9.19
N SER A 410 -14.37 -15.17 -8.36
CA SER A 410 -14.31 -14.47 -7.07
C SER A 410 -14.33 -12.96 -7.24
N TYR A 411 -13.64 -12.44 -8.26
CA TYR A 411 -13.65 -11.02 -8.59
C TYR A 411 -15.03 -10.55 -9.11
N ASP A 412 -15.65 -11.30 -10.02
CA ASP A 412 -16.96 -10.94 -10.59
C ASP A 412 -18.04 -10.86 -9.50
N ASP A 413 -17.94 -11.72 -8.48
CA ASP A 413 -18.84 -11.76 -7.31
C ASP A 413 -18.60 -10.65 -6.29
N LEU A 414 -17.48 -9.91 -6.38
CA LEU A 414 -17.25 -8.79 -5.48
C LEU A 414 -18.33 -7.72 -5.68
N PRO A 415 -18.79 -7.07 -4.59
CA PRO A 415 -19.60 -5.87 -4.70
C PRO A 415 -18.92 -4.83 -5.58
N TYR A 416 -19.69 -4.21 -6.49
CA TYR A 416 -19.16 -3.24 -7.45
C TYR A 416 -18.23 -2.18 -6.84
N PRO A 417 -18.54 -1.56 -5.67
CA PRO A 417 -17.66 -0.56 -5.06
C PRO A 417 -16.31 -1.11 -4.57
N LEU A 418 -16.22 -2.42 -4.30
CA LEU A 418 -15.02 -3.09 -3.78
C LEU A 418 -14.03 -3.49 -4.89
N LYS A 419 -14.52 -3.68 -6.13
CA LYS A 419 -13.68 -4.06 -7.29
C LYS A 419 -12.53 -3.05 -7.53
N PRO A 420 -12.76 -1.73 -7.58
CA PRO A 420 -11.67 -0.75 -7.68
C PRO A 420 -10.65 -0.83 -6.56
N CYS A 421 -11.08 -1.15 -5.33
CA CYS A 421 -10.18 -1.31 -4.18
C CYS A 421 -9.24 -2.50 -4.38
N PHE A 422 -9.73 -3.65 -4.84
CA PHE A 422 -8.90 -4.80 -5.20
C PHE A 422 -7.91 -4.47 -6.33
N LEU A 423 -8.38 -3.87 -7.43
CA LEU A 423 -7.52 -3.46 -8.55
C LEU A 423 -6.43 -2.47 -8.10
N TYR A 424 -6.73 -1.62 -7.13
CA TYR A 424 -5.76 -0.68 -6.57
C TYR A 424 -4.62 -1.37 -5.82
N ILE A 425 -4.87 -2.49 -5.13
CA ILE A 425 -3.82 -3.25 -4.44
C ILE A 425 -2.81 -3.82 -5.44
N ALA A 426 -3.24 -4.17 -6.65
CA ALA A 426 -2.36 -4.67 -7.70
C ALA A 426 -1.28 -3.66 -8.13
N ALA A 427 -1.46 -2.36 -7.81
CA ALA A 427 -0.47 -1.31 -8.06
C ALA A 427 0.82 -1.44 -7.25
N PHE A 428 0.80 -2.20 -6.15
CA PHE A 428 1.97 -2.39 -5.30
C PHE A 428 2.98 -3.37 -5.93
N PRO A 429 4.28 -3.27 -5.60
CA PRO A 429 5.28 -4.21 -6.08
C PRO A 429 4.97 -5.66 -5.65
N GLU A 430 5.49 -6.62 -6.41
CA GLU A 430 5.44 -8.05 -6.09
C GLU A 430 6.02 -8.32 -4.69
N ASP A 431 5.37 -9.24 -3.97
CA ASP A 431 5.68 -9.65 -2.59
C ASP A 431 5.77 -8.55 -1.52
N SER A 432 5.47 -7.30 -1.88
CA SER A 432 5.59 -6.19 -0.96
C SER A 432 4.60 -6.33 0.20
N THR A 433 5.10 -6.15 1.42
CA THR A 433 4.24 -6.08 2.61
C THR A 433 3.61 -4.69 2.65
N ILE A 434 2.28 -4.64 2.58
CA ILE A 434 1.50 -3.40 2.54
C ILE A 434 0.91 -3.14 3.91
N SER A 435 1.13 -1.95 4.48
CA SER A 435 0.44 -1.55 5.71
C SER A 435 -1.05 -1.33 5.43
N ALA A 436 -1.92 -2.02 6.18
CA ALA A 436 -3.37 -1.91 6.07
C ALA A 436 -3.85 -0.46 6.28
N SER A 437 -3.27 0.23 7.27
CA SER A 437 -3.60 1.64 7.56
C SER A 437 -3.17 2.59 6.43
N LYS A 438 -2.07 2.30 5.73
CA LYS A 438 -1.65 3.08 4.55
C LYS A 438 -2.63 2.85 3.40
N LEU A 439 -2.96 1.59 3.10
CA LEU A 439 -3.89 1.24 2.03
C LEU A 439 -5.28 1.86 2.21
N VAL A 440 -5.83 1.81 3.44
CA VAL A 440 -7.10 2.46 3.78
C VAL A 440 -7.07 3.97 3.46
N ARG A 441 -6.00 4.67 3.85
CA ARG A 441 -5.87 6.12 3.55
C ARG A 441 -5.73 6.40 2.06
N LEU A 442 -5.05 5.52 1.32
CA LEU A 442 -4.96 5.63 -0.14
C LEU A 442 -6.35 5.49 -0.77
N TRP A 443 -7.14 4.46 -0.43
CA TRP A 443 -8.50 4.29 -0.94
C TRP A 443 -9.42 5.48 -0.63
N ILE A 444 -9.31 6.05 0.57
CA ILE A 444 -10.07 7.25 0.95
C ILE A 444 -9.63 8.47 0.10
N ALA A 445 -8.32 8.66 -0.05
CA ALA A 445 -7.77 9.78 -0.82
C ALA A 445 -8.11 9.71 -2.32
N GLU A 446 -8.12 8.52 -2.90
CA GLU A 446 -8.63 8.25 -4.25
C GLU A 446 -10.11 8.66 -4.40
N GLY A 447 -10.87 8.53 -3.32
CA GLY A 447 -12.32 8.68 -3.31
C GLY A 447 -13.07 7.39 -3.67
N LEU A 448 -12.45 6.22 -3.46
CA LEU A 448 -13.09 4.91 -3.66
C LEU A 448 -14.10 4.60 -2.54
N ILE A 449 -13.87 5.16 -1.35
CA ILE A 449 -14.72 4.95 -0.18
C ILE A 449 -15.78 6.05 -0.10
N PRO A 450 -17.08 5.72 -0.11
CA PRO A 450 -18.14 6.70 0.04
C PRO A 450 -18.21 7.23 1.48
N GLN A 451 -18.53 8.51 1.63
CA GLN A 451 -18.86 9.10 2.93
C GLN A 451 -20.33 8.77 3.28
N GLU A 452 -20.53 7.86 4.22
CA GLU A 452 -21.85 7.51 4.78
C GLU A 452 -22.20 8.43 5.98
N GLN A 453 -23.49 8.49 6.33
CA GLN A 453 -23.96 9.27 7.48
C GLN A 453 -23.71 8.55 8.81
N THR A 454 -23.66 7.22 8.80
CA THR A 454 -23.66 6.37 10.00
C THR A 454 -22.27 5.88 10.41
N GLN A 455 -21.32 5.82 9.47
CA GLN A 455 -19.99 5.23 9.68
C GLN A 455 -18.89 6.14 9.13
N THR A 456 -17.70 6.08 9.75
CA THR A 456 -16.52 6.81 9.25
C THR A 456 -15.98 6.13 7.99
N MET A 457 -15.35 6.90 7.09
CA MET A 457 -14.72 6.34 5.90
C MET A 457 -13.62 5.33 6.26
N GLU A 458 -12.90 5.57 7.35
CA GLU A 458 -11.83 4.72 7.86
C GLU A 458 -12.35 3.36 8.35
N ASP A 459 -13.54 3.32 8.96
CA ASP A 459 -14.16 2.06 9.38
C ASP A 459 -14.75 1.32 8.16
N THR A 460 -15.47 2.01 7.25
CA THR A 460 -15.98 1.39 6.00
C THR A 460 -14.84 0.81 5.16
N ALA A 461 -13.73 1.52 5.03
CA ALA A 461 -12.56 1.03 4.29
C ALA A 461 -11.91 -0.20 4.95
N ARG A 462 -11.93 -0.29 6.28
CA ARG A 462 -11.44 -1.47 7.00
C ARG A 462 -12.37 -2.67 6.82
N ASP A 463 -13.68 -2.47 6.88
CA ASP A 463 -14.65 -3.53 6.62
C ASP A 463 -14.47 -4.10 5.20
N TRP A 464 -14.20 -3.23 4.22
CA TRP A 464 -13.91 -3.61 2.84
C TRP A 464 -12.59 -4.38 2.71
N LEU A 465 -11.56 -3.97 3.45
CA LEU A 465 -10.30 -4.71 3.52
C LEU A 465 -10.51 -6.11 4.13
N ASP A 466 -11.25 -6.19 5.22
CA ASP A 466 -11.56 -7.44 5.91
C ASP A 466 -12.41 -8.37 5.03
N GLU A 467 -13.29 -7.84 4.18
CA GLU A 467 -14.02 -8.63 3.18
C GLU A 467 -13.08 -9.27 2.14
N LEU A 468 -12.09 -8.53 1.63
CA LEU A 468 -11.09 -9.09 0.71
C LEU A 468 -10.22 -10.16 1.37
N VAL A 469 -9.88 -9.97 2.66
CA VAL A 469 -9.18 -10.98 3.48
C VAL A 469 -10.04 -12.24 3.63
N GLN A 470 -11.32 -12.10 3.97
CA GLN A 470 -12.22 -13.23 4.19
C GLN A 470 -12.48 -14.02 2.89
N ARG A 471 -12.52 -13.33 1.75
CA ARG A 471 -12.57 -13.96 0.41
C ARG A 471 -11.24 -14.58 -0.02
N CYS A 472 -10.20 -14.48 0.81
CA CYS A 472 -8.85 -14.96 0.52
C CYS A 472 -8.24 -14.36 -0.76
N MET A 473 -8.68 -13.17 -1.17
CA MET A 473 -8.14 -12.44 -2.33
C MET A 473 -6.89 -11.62 -1.98
N ILE A 474 -6.58 -11.51 -0.69
CA ILE A 474 -5.34 -10.97 -0.13
C ILE A 474 -4.93 -11.78 1.10
N GLN A 475 -3.64 -11.88 1.36
CA GLN A 475 -3.07 -12.57 2.52
C GLN A 475 -2.80 -11.59 3.67
N VAL A 476 -3.10 -12.01 4.89
CA VAL A 476 -2.69 -11.29 6.11
C VAL A 476 -1.26 -11.68 6.46
N VAL A 477 -0.40 -10.69 6.69
CA VAL A 477 1.00 -10.93 7.08
C VAL A 477 1.13 -10.79 8.60
N GLU A 478 0.57 -9.73 9.17
CA GLU A 478 0.57 -9.50 10.62
C GLU A 478 -0.78 -8.97 11.09
N ARG A 479 -1.19 -9.42 12.27
CA ARG A 479 -2.31 -8.87 13.04
C ARG A 479 -1.77 -8.22 14.30
N SER A 480 -2.45 -7.18 14.75
CA SER A 480 -2.10 -6.52 15.98
C SER A 480 -2.34 -7.43 17.17
N MET A 481 -1.34 -7.58 18.04
CA MET A 481 -1.48 -8.32 19.29
C MET A 481 -2.48 -7.66 20.25
N ALA A 482 -2.67 -6.34 20.16
CA ALA A 482 -3.53 -5.59 21.08
C ALA A 482 -5.02 -5.68 20.72
N HIS A 483 -5.35 -5.66 19.42
CA HIS A 483 -6.75 -5.57 18.97
C HIS A 483 -7.14 -6.56 17.86
N GLY A 484 -6.26 -7.49 17.47
CA GLY A 484 -6.53 -8.55 16.48
C GLY A 484 -6.74 -8.10 15.03
N ARG A 485 -6.90 -6.78 14.80
CA ARG A 485 -7.05 -6.21 13.44
C ARG A 485 -5.81 -6.45 12.59
N VAL A 486 -6.04 -6.53 11.29
CA VAL A 486 -5.00 -6.65 10.26
C VAL A 486 -4.11 -5.41 10.28
N GLU A 487 -2.80 -5.60 10.48
CA GLU A 487 -1.79 -4.53 10.44
C GLU A 487 -1.10 -4.45 9.09
N SER A 488 -0.76 -5.61 8.52
CA SER A 488 -0.10 -5.72 7.24
C SER A 488 -0.64 -6.87 6.40
N ILE A 489 -0.67 -6.66 5.09
CA ILE A 489 -1.17 -7.61 4.09
C ILE A 489 -0.15 -7.82 2.97
N ARG A 490 -0.38 -8.84 2.15
CA ARG A 490 0.32 -9.09 0.89
C ARG A 490 -0.70 -9.59 -0.14
N ILE A 491 -0.55 -9.19 -1.40
CA ILE A 491 -1.30 -9.78 -2.51
C ILE A 491 -0.49 -10.91 -3.14
N GLN A 492 -1.10 -12.07 -3.37
CA GLN A 492 -0.42 -13.18 -4.03
C GLN A 492 -0.22 -12.88 -5.53
N ASP A 493 0.91 -13.30 -6.12
CA ASP A 493 1.27 -12.92 -7.49
C ASP A 493 0.19 -13.22 -8.54
N MET A 494 -0.43 -14.41 -8.50
CA MET A 494 -1.47 -14.73 -9.50
C MET A 494 -2.72 -13.85 -9.35
N LEU A 495 -3.04 -13.41 -8.13
CA LEU A 495 -4.13 -12.47 -7.87
C LEU A 495 -3.74 -11.04 -8.28
N ARG A 496 -2.47 -10.67 -8.08
CA ARG A 496 -1.92 -9.40 -8.57
C ARG A 496 -1.92 -9.34 -10.09
N ASP A 497 -1.41 -10.37 -10.77
CA ASP A 497 -1.37 -10.47 -12.23
C ASP A 497 -2.78 -10.45 -12.82
N PHE A 498 -3.72 -11.18 -12.19
CA PHE A 498 -5.14 -11.11 -12.53
C PHE A 498 -5.67 -9.68 -12.38
N GLY A 499 -5.41 -9.02 -11.24
CA GLY A 499 -5.82 -7.64 -10.99
C GLY A 499 -5.22 -6.65 -11.98
N LEU A 500 -3.96 -6.81 -12.39
CA LEU A 500 -3.31 -5.99 -13.41
C LEU A 500 -3.94 -6.20 -14.79
N SER A 501 -4.27 -7.45 -15.15
CA SER A 501 -4.95 -7.77 -16.40
C SER A 501 -6.33 -7.10 -16.46
N GLU A 502 -7.13 -7.21 -15.40
CA GLU A 502 -8.45 -6.58 -15.34
C GLU A 502 -8.35 -5.05 -15.29
N ALA A 503 -7.38 -4.49 -14.54
CA ALA A 503 -7.16 -3.06 -14.50
C ALA A 503 -6.71 -2.48 -15.85
N GLY A 504 -5.92 -3.22 -16.63
CA GLY A 504 -5.51 -2.85 -17.97
C GLY A 504 -6.68 -2.82 -18.96
N LYS A 505 -7.55 -3.85 -18.94
CA LYS A 505 -8.79 -3.87 -19.74
C LYS A 505 -9.70 -2.68 -19.42
N ASP A 506 -9.73 -2.29 -18.15
CA ASP A 506 -10.60 -1.21 -17.69
C ASP A 506 -10.00 0.20 -17.79
N GLY A 507 -8.73 0.33 -18.20
CA GLY A 507 -8.00 1.60 -18.16
C GLY A 507 -7.92 2.18 -16.75
N PHE A 508 -7.96 1.33 -15.72
CA PHE A 508 -8.05 1.73 -14.32
C PHE A 508 -6.69 2.13 -13.73
N LEU A 509 -5.65 1.37 -14.08
CA LEU A 509 -4.30 1.48 -13.54
C LEU A 509 -3.28 1.06 -14.60
N HIS A 510 -2.18 1.80 -14.69
CA HIS A 510 -1.04 1.48 -15.53
C HIS A 510 0.22 1.28 -14.68
N ILE A 511 0.95 0.18 -14.90
CA ILE A 511 2.27 -0.05 -14.29
C ILE A 511 3.33 0.36 -15.30
N CYS A 512 4.07 1.41 -14.98
CA CYS A 512 5.08 1.95 -15.87
C CYS A 512 6.38 1.14 -15.76
N SER A 513 6.96 0.80 -16.91
CA SER A 513 8.26 0.16 -17.02
C SER A 513 9.38 1.17 -17.32
N SER A 514 10.62 0.85 -16.96
CA SER A 514 11.82 1.59 -17.38
C SER A 514 12.06 1.52 -18.90
N ASP A 515 11.53 0.48 -19.53
CA ASP A 515 11.71 0.17 -20.95
C ASP A 515 10.57 0.70 -21.83
N ASP A 516 9.57 1.36 -21.23
CA ASP A 516 8.53 2.03 -21.99
C ASP A 516 9.18 3.19 -22.74
N LYS A 517 9.55 2.92 -24.00
CA LYS A 517 9.98 3.96 -24.94
C LYS A 517 8.99 5.10 -24.84
N ALA A 518 9.53 6.31 -24.63
CA ALA A 518 8.82 7.59 -24.53
C ALA A 518 7.40 7.45 -25.05
N VAL A 519 6.44 7.32 -24.13
CA VAL A 519 5.03 7.23 -24.48
C VAL A 519 4.69 8.58 -25.09
N SER A 520 4.87 8.72 -26.41
CA SER A 520 4.66 9.96 -27.16
C SER A 520 3.23 10.49 -26.96
N ASP A 521 2.33 9.58 -26.58
CA ASP A 521 0.89 9.82 -26.41
C ASP A 521 0.46 9.93 -24.93
N GLY A 522 1.39 9.81 -23.97
CA GLY A 522 1.10 9.83 -22.53
C GLY A 522 0.40 8.57 -21.98
N ILE A 523 0.28 8.48 -20.66
CA ILE A 523 -0.46 7.39 -20.01
C ILE A 523 -1.94 7.68 -20.17
N SER A 524 -2.73 6.77 -20.74
CA SER A 524 -4.18 6.95 -20.91
C SER A 524 -5.00 6.80 -19.61
N CYS A 525 -4.44 6.10 -18.62
CA CYS A 525 -5.09 5.84 -17.33
C CYS A 525 -4.96 7.01 -16.36
N HIS A 526 -5.93 7.17 -15.43
CA HIS A 526 -5.84 8.18 -14.37
C HIS A 526 -4.92 7.78 -13.21
N ARG A 527 -4.44 6.53 -13.18
CA ARG A 527 -3.54 6.02 -12.14
C ARG A 527 -2.32 5.37 -12.74
N ALA A 528 -1.16 5.74 -12.21
CA ALA A 528 0.12 5.19 -12.62
C ALA A 528 0.93 4.74 -11.40
N ALA A 529 1.65 3.62 -11.54
CA ALA A 529 2.57 3.13 -10.54
C ALA A 529 3.96 2.82 -11.13
N PHE A 530 5.00 3.07 -10.34
CA PHE A 530 6.40 2.87 -10.68
C PHE A 530 7.09 2.04 -9.59
N HIS A 531 7.81 0.98 -9.97
CA HIS A 531 8.45 0.05 -9.02
C HIS A 531 9.98 0.15 -8.95
N SER A 532 10.61 1.00 -9.75
CA SER A 532 12.08 1.12 -9.77
C SER A 532 12.60 2.48 -10.24
N HIS A 533 12.11 2.96 -11.39
CA HIS A 533 12.53 4.22 -12.00
C HIS A 533 11.30 5.04 -12.35
N ILE A 534 11.41 6.36 -12.26
CA ILE A 534 10.41 7.27 -12.80
C ILE A 534 10.89 7.82 -14.14
N ASN A 535 9.99 7.96 -15.09
CA ASN A 535 10.24 8.71 -16.32
C ASN A 535 9.65 10.12 -16.16
N ASP A 536 10.48 11.15 -16.18
CA ASP A 536 10.07 12.54 -16.04
C ASP A 536 9.09 12.98 -17.15
N GLU A 537 9.14 12.35 -18.32
CA GLU A 537 8.26 12.62 -19.46
C GLU A 537 6.80 12.26 -19.16
N VAL A 538 6.56 11.29 -18.28
CA VAL A 538 5.21 10.82 -17.94
C VAL A 538 4.33 11.98 -17.51
N ALA A 539 4.87 12.91 -16.75
CA ALA A 539 4.08 14.00 -16.24
C ALA A 539 3.78 15.10 -17.27
N VAL A 540 4.65 15.28 -18.26
CA VAL A 540 4.41 16.21 -19.36
C VAL A 540 3.28 15.69 -20.25
N PHE A 541 3.28 14.39 -20.52
CA PHE A 541 2.31 13.77 -21.43
C PHE A 541 1.03 13.28 -20.74
N SER A 542 0.96 13.28 -19.40
CA SER A 542 -0.20 12.74 -18.65
C SER A 542 -0.80 13.74 -17.64
N PRO A 543 -1.25 14.93 -18.07
CA PRO A 543 -1.77 15.97 -17.16
C PRO A 543 -3.09 15.58 -16.45
N HIS A 544 -3.76 14.53 -16.93
CA HIS A 544 -5.00 14.02 -16.34
C HIS A 544 -4.78 13.02 -15.20
N LEU A 545 -3.52 12.69 -14.86
CA LEU A 545 -3.24 11.76 -13.76
C LEU A 545 -3.83 12.26 -12.44
N ARG A 546 -4.48 11.34 -11.74
CA ARG A 546 -5.02 11.54 -10.39
C ARG A 546 -4.17 10.85 -9.34
N THR A 547 -3.41 9.85 -9.75
CA THR A 547 -2.64 9.01 -8.82
C THR A 547 -1.28 8.71 -9.40
N LEU A 548 -0.27 8.93 -8.57
CA LEU A 548 1.11 8.61 -8.89
C LEU A 548 1.72 7.88 -7.70
N LEU A 549 1.92 6.57 -7.87
CA LEU A 549 2.53 5.69 -6.87
C LEU A 549 3.96 5.37 -7.31
N GLY A 550 4.91 5.55 -6.42
CA GLY A 550 6.31 5.26 -6.65
C GLY A 550 6.89 4.55 -5.43
N PHE A 551 7.48 3.39 -5.66
CA PHE A 551 8.04 2.57 -4.60
C PHE A 551 9.54 2.41 -4.82
N ASN A 552 10.34 2.86 -3.86
CA ASN A 552 11.81 2.78 -3.90
C ASN A 552 12.43 3.33 -5.19
N LEU A 553 11.93 4.49 -5.65
CA LEU A 553 12.33 5.08 -6.92
C LEU A 553 13.78 5.59 -6.92
N VAL A 554 14.49 5.29 -8.00
CA VAL A 554 15.79 5.87 -8.35
C VAL A 554 15.58 6.99 -9.37
N LEU A 555 16.06 8.19 -9.06
CA LEU A 555 15.93 9.36 -9.94
C LEU A 555 17.22 9.56 -10.73
N LYS A 556 17.14 9.62 -12.07
CA LYS A 556 18.32 9.75 -12.94
C LYS A 556 19.11 11.03 -12.68
N ASP A 557 18.43 12.14 -12.40
CA ASP A 557 19.05 13.46 -12.11
C ASP A 557 18.58 14.03 -10.77
N SER A 558 19.43 13.92 -9.73
CA SER A 558 19.12 14.43 -8.39
C SER A 558 18.95 15.97 -8.31
N THR A 559 19.41 16.72 -9.32
CA THR A 559 19.28 18.18 -9.44
C THR A 559 17.97 18.62 -10.13
N SER A 560 17.30 17.73 -10.85
CA SER A 560 15.98 17.96 -11.47
C SER A 560 14.85 17.15 -10.80
N ALA A 561 15.21 16.32 -9.81
CA ALA A 561 14.31 15.53 -9.00
C ALA A 561 13.07 16.33 -8.53
N GLY A 562 11.90 15.90 -8.98
CA GLY A 562 10.61 16.51 -8.65
C GLY A 562 10.09 17.52 -9.67
N LYS A 563 10.86 17.98 -10.67
CA LYS A 563 10.35 18.85 -11.74
C LYS A 563 9.28 18.17 -12.59
N PHE A 564 9.33 16.85 -12.72
CA PHE A 564 8.27 16.09 -13.39
C PHE A 564 6.92 16.34 -12.74
N LEU A 565 6.82 16.67 -11.44
CA LEU A 565 5.53 17.00 -10.82
C LEU A 565 4.84 18.25 -11.39
N ASN A 566 5.53 19.05 -12.22
CA ASN A 566 4.97 20.22 -12.87
C ASN A 566 3.88 19.82 -13.88
N GLY A 567 2.68 20.41 -13.75
CA GLY A 567 1.57 20.20 -14.69
C GLY A 567 0.54 19.18 -14.21
N LEU A 568 0.86 18.38 -13.19
CA LEU A 568 -0.02 17.38 -12.60
C LEU A 568 -1.06 17.98 -11.64
N ASN A 569 -1.94 18.83 -12.16
CA ASN A 569 -2.87 19.61 -11.33
C ASN A 569 -4.08 18.80 -10.81
N LEU A 570 -4.39 17.64 -11.41
CA LEU A 570 -5.52 16.78 -11.04
C LEU A 570 -5.15 15.68 -10.01
N VAL A 571 -3.89 15.62 -9.58
CA VAL A 571 -3.41 14.58 -8.66
C VAL A 571 -4.08 14.70 -7.29
N ARG A 572 -4.65 13.58 -6.84
CA ARG A 572 -5.25 13.33 -5.52
C ARG A 572 -4.31 12.54 -4.62
N VAL A 573 -3.51 11.63 -5.19
CA VAL A 573 -2.59 10.76 -4.44
C VAL A 573 -1.19 10.85 -5.03
N LEU A 574 -0.24 11.23 -4.18
CA LEU A 574 1.19 11.19 -4.47
C LEU A 574 1.89 10.37 -3.38
N GLU A 575 2.47 9.23 -3.74
CA GLU A 575 3.15 8.34 -2.81
C GLU A 575 4.52 7.98 -3.36
N PHE A 576 5.60 8.40 -2.70
CA PHE A 576 6.99 8.19 -3.09
C PHE A 576 7.84 7.59 -1.95
N GLU A 577 7.26 6.68 -1.17
CA GLU A 577 7.98 5.95 -0.14
C GLU A 577 9.28 5.33 -0.70
N GLY A 578 10.40 5.65 -0.07
CA GLY A 578 11.71 5.13 -0.42
C GLY A 578 12.39 5.81 -1.61
N ALA A 579 11.83 6.88 -2.18
CA ALA A 579 12.50 7.68 -3.21
C ALA A 579 13.63 8.55 -2.61
N ARG A 580 14.76 7.91 -2.29
CA ARG A 580 15.85 8.54 -1.52
C ARG A 580 16.56 9.67 -2.24
N ASP A 581 16.59 9.63 -3.57
CA ASP A 581 17.19 10.68 -4.41
C ASP A 581 16.35 11.96 -4.46
N LEU A 582 15.10 11.91 -3.98
CA LEU A 582 14.22 13.07 -3.90
C LEU A 582 14.64 14.00 -2.75
N LYS A 583 15.50 14.97 -3.07
CA LYS A 583 16.08 15.92 -2.10
C LYS A 583 15.25 17.18 -1.90
N GLU A 584 14.46 17.58 -2.89
CA GLU A 584 13.61 18.77 -2.86
C GLU A 584 12.27 18.53 -3.58
N LEU A 585 11.26 19.32 -3.23
CA LEU A 585 9.97 19.37 -3.95
C LEU A 585 9.78 20.75 -4.59
N PRO A 586 9.26 20.82 -5.83
CA PRO A 586 8.99 22.09 -6.48
C PRO A 586 7.91 22.88 -5.75
N LYS A 587 7.97 24.22 -5.82
CA LYS A 587 6.93 25.10 -5.24
C LYS A 587 5.55 24.84 -5.88
N GLN A 588 5.54 24.34 -7.10
CA GLN A 588 4.37 23.94 -7.88
C GLN A 588 3.53 22.86 -7.20
N ILE A 589 4.05 22.12 -6.21
CA ILE A 589 3.21 21.20 -5.44
C ILE A 589 1.99 21.91 -4.84
N GLY A 590 2.12 23.20 -4.48
CA GLY A 590 0.99 23.98 -3.96
C GLY A 590 -0.11 24.30 -4.98
N SER A 591 0.07 24.02 -6.28
CA SER A 591 -1.02 24.09 -7.27
C SER A 591 -1.83 22.79 -7.36
N MET A 592 -1.37 21.69 -6.74
CA MET A 592 -2.08 20.41 -6.68
C MET A 592 -3.21 20.46 -5.64
N ILE A 593 -4.17 21.35 -5.83
CA ILE A 593 -5.21 21.59 -4.81
C ILE A 593 -6.16 20.40 -4.61
N HIS A 594 -6.19 19.45 -5.55
CA HIS A 594 -6.93 18.20 -5.41
C HIS A 594 -6.19 17.14 -4.57
N LEU A 595 -4.93 17.39 -4.20
CA LEU A 595 -4.10 16.44 -3.47
C LEU A 595 -4.70 16.17 -2.08
N ARG A 596 -4.98 14.90 -1.80
CA ARG A 596 -5.53 14.39 -0.54
C ARG A 596 -4.53 13.54 0.23
N TYR A 597 -3.60 12.88 -0.46
CA TYR A 597 -2.56 12.07 0.16
C TYR A 597 -1.18 12.46 -0.37
N LEU A 598 -0.26 12.79 0.55
CA LEU A 598 1.14 13.05 0.26
C LEU A 598 2.04 12.15 1.11
N GLY A 599 2.50 11.05 0.52
CA GLY A 599 3.45 10.10 1.10
C GLY A 599 4.85 10.33 0.57
N LEU A 600 5.78 10.66 1.46
CA LEU A 600 7.17 11.00 1.18
C LEU A 600 8.11 10.33 2.19
N ARG A 601 7.65 9.23 2.79
CA ARG A 601 8.39 8.51 3.82
C ARG A 601 9.72 8.01 3.26
N ASN A 602 10.78 8.05 4.06
CA ASN A 602 12.09 7.52 3.68
C ASN A 602 12.66 8.17 2.38
N THR A 603 12.40 9.46 2.19
CA THR A 603 12.96 10.28 1.10
C THR A 603 14.12 11.15 1.60
N GLY A 604 14.93 11.66 0.68
CA GLY A 604 16.05 12.56 0.97
C GLY A 604 15.65 14.00 1.33
N LEU A 605 14.36 14.28 1.51
CA LEU A 605 13.83 15.62 1.71
C LEU A 605 14.33 16.26 3.02
N LYS A 606 14.82 17.49 2.93
CA LYS A 606 15.23 18.29 4.10
C LYS A 606 14.20 19.33 4.52
N ARG A 607 13.35 19.77 3.59
CA ARG A 607 12.34 20.82 3.79
C ARG A 607 11.16 20.59 2.85
N LEU A 608 9.96 20.98 3.27
CA LEU A 608 8.82 21.14 2.38
C LEU A 608 8.75 22.59 1.87
N PRO A 609 8.30 22.83 0.63
CA PRO A 609 8.10 24.17 0.11
C PRO A 609 6.98 24.89 0.89
N SER A 610 7.11 26.21 1.05
CA SER A 610 6.11 27.02 1.79
C SER A 610 4.71 27.01 1.16
N SER A 611 4.61 26.63 -0.11
CA SER A 611 3.37 26.46 -0.86
C SER A 611 2.53 25.25 -0.42
N ILE A 612 3.07 24.35 0.42
CA ILE A 612 2.33 23.23 1.03
C ILE A 612 1.03 23.68 1.72
N ARG A 613 1.00 24.92 2.22
CA ARG A 613 -0.18 25.54 2.86
C ARG A 613 -1.38 25.73 1.93
N HIS A 614 -1.19 25.65 0.61
CA HIS A 614 -2.25 25.80 -0.39
C HIS A 614 -2.96 24.48 -0.71
N LEU A 615 -2.50 23.36 -0.15
CA LEU A 615 -3.12 22.05 -0.32
C LEU A 615 -4.36 21.90 0.57
N LEU A 616 -5.44 22.63 0.24
CA LEU A 616 -6.62 22.76 1.09
C LEU A 616 -7.44 21.47 1.23
N ASN A 617 -7.25 20.50 0.32
CA ASN A 617 -7.91 19.20 0.35
C ASN A 617 -7.03 18.08 0.93
N LEU A 618 -5.84 18.40 1.45
CA LEU A 618 -4.91 17.41 1.99
C LEU A 618 -5.46 16.75 3.26
N GLN A 619 -5.62 15.42 3.21
CA GLN A 619 -6.12 14.59 4.30
C GLN A 619 -4.99 13.85 5.02
N THR A 620 -3.98 13.40 4.28
CA THR A 620 -2.85 12.63 4.83
C THR A 620 -1.51 13.23 4.42
N LEU A 621 -0.63 13.44 5.40
CA LEU A 621 0.79 13.70 5.19
C LEU A 621 1.63 12.62 5.88
N ASP A 622 2.51 11.95 5.14
CA ASP A 622 3.56 11.09 5.70
C ASP A 622 4.95 11.52 5.25
N VAL A 623 5.72 12.08 6.17
CA VAL A 623 7.11 12.52 5.98
C VAL A 623 8.04 11.89 7.00
N ARG A 624 7.64 10.73 7.57
CA ARG A 624 8.51 9.98 8.48
C ARG A 624 9.79 9.57 7.79
N ASP A 625 10.85 9.37 8.55
CA ASP A 625 12.12 8.90 8.02
C ASP A 625 12.73 9.87 6.97
N THR A 626 12.53 11.18 7.14
CA THR A 626 13.08 12.24 6.27
C THR A 626 13.88 13.25 7.08
N GLY A 627 14.68 14.08 6.42
CA GLY A 627 15.37 15.21 7.05
C GLY A 627 14.49 16.41 7.36
N ILE A 628 13.15 16.32 7.23
CA ILE A 628 12.25 17.45 7.47
C ILE A 628 12.18 17.77 8.96
N TYR A 629 12.55 19.01 9.30
CA TYR A 629 12.59 19.52 10.68
C TYR A 629 11.64 20.69 10.93
N TRP A 630 10.87 21.13 9.95
CA TRP A 630 9.96 22.26 10.10
C TRP A 630 8.77 22.17 9.15
N LEU A 631 7.58 22.50 9.68
CA LEU A 631 6.35 22.70 8.93
C LEU A 631 5.84 24.13 9.18
N PRO A 632 5.34 24.84 8.15
CA PRO A 632 4.79 26.17 8.34
C PRO A 632 3.57 26.13 9.25
N LYS A 633 3.39 27.10 10.16
CA LYS A 633 2.18 27.21 11.00
C LYS A 633 0.87 27.20 10.21
N SER A 634 0.92 27.65 8.95
CA SER A 634 -0.23 27.63 8.04
C SER A 634 -0.61 26.23 7.55
N PHE A 635 0.32 25.26 7.53
CA PHE A 635 0.03 23.86 7.23
C PHE A 635 -1.01 23.30 8.19
N TRP A 636 -0.83 23.55 9.48
CA TRP A 636 -1.74 23.09 10.52
C TRP A 636 -3.15 23.71 10.45
N LYS A 637 -3.35 24.76 9.64
CA LYS A 637 -4.68 25.36 9.41
C LYS A 637 -5.49 24.64 8.34
N ILE A 638 -4.92 23.63 7.67
CA ILE A 638 -5.65 22.84 6.66
C ILE A 638 -6.71 22.01 7.39
N ARG A 639 -7.98 22.39 7.20
CA ARG A 639 -9.12 21.80 7.92
C ARG A 639 -9.44 20.38 7.49
N THR A 640 -8.97 19.94 6.33
CA THR A 640 -9.23 18.60 5.80
C THR A 640 -8.24 17.55 6.30
N LEU A 641 -7.18 17.95 7.02
CA LEU A 641 -6.17 17.05 7.58
C LEU A 641 -6.80 16.08 8.58
N ARG A 642 -6.53 14.79 8.37
CA ARG A 642 -6.97 13.67 9.21
C ARG A 642 -5.81 12.86 9.77
N HIS A 643 -4.75 12.66 8.99
CA HIS A 643 -3.62 11.82 9.39
C HIS A 643 -2.30 12.54 9.14
N VAL A 644 -1.51 12.71 10.19
CA VAL A 644 -0.19 13.37 10.12
C VAL A 644 0.86 12.43 10.72
N HIS A 645 1.79 12.00 9.88
CA HIS A 645 2.92 11.16 10.22
C HIS A 645 4.21 11.93 9.96
N ILE A 646 4.89 12.33 11.03
CA ILE A 646 6.00 13.28 10.95
C ILE A 646 7.14 12.87 11.87
N ASN A 647 8.30 13.48 11.63
CA ASN A 647 9.42 13.38 12.56
C ASN A 647 9.26 14.37 13.70
N ILE A 648 9.83 14.02 14.85
CA ILE A 648 9.90 14.80 16.08
C ILE A 648 10.26 16.27 15.86
N LEU A 649 11.24 16.55 15.00
CA LEU A 649 11.70 17.91 14.73
C LEU A 649 10.65 18.73 13.98
N ALA A 650 9.95 18.12 13.02
CA ALA A 650 8.86 18.77 12.31
C ALA A 650 7.71 19.14 13.25
N PHE A 651 7.44 18.32 14.28
CA PHE A 651 6.42 18.61 15.28
C PHE A 651 6.76 19.80 16.19
N LEU A 652 8.04 20.10 16.44
CA LEU A 652 8.43 21.26 17.26
C LEU A 652 7.94 22.60 16.69
N SER A 653 7.61 22.64 15.40
CA SER A 653 7.03 23.80 14.72
C SER A 653 5.50 23.87 14.79
N ALA A 654 4.84 22.84 15.35
CA ALA A 654 3.40 22.79 15.49
C ALA A 654 2.91 24.00 16.31
N PRO A 655 1.91 24.74 15.80
CA PRO A 655 1.37 25.86 16.53
C PRO A 655 0.63 25.37 17.77
N ILE A 656 0.80 26.11 18.86
CA ILE A 656 0.07 25.95 20.12
C ILE A 656 -1.36 26.55 19.98
N SER A 657 -1.68 27.11 18.81
CA SER A 657 -2.93 27.80 18.52
C SER A 657 -3.50 27.38 17.17
N GLY A 658 -4.77 26.97 17.16
CA GLY A 658 -5.48 26.44 15.99
C GLY A 658 -6.61 25.52 16.42
N ASP A 659 -7.59 25.36 15.55
CA ASP A 659 -8.66 24.36 15.69
C ASP A 659 -8.26 23.17 14.78
N HIS A 660 -7.98 22.01 15.38
CA HIS A 660 -7.57 20.78 14.68
C HIS A 660 -8.62 19.67 14.84
N ASN A 661 -9.90 20.04 14.88
CA ASN A 661 -11.02 19.13 15.15
C ASN A 661 -11.21 18.00 14.13
N ASN A 662 -10.46 17.94 13.02
CA ASN A 662 -10.56 16.83 12.06
C ASN A 662 -9.37 15.86 12.11
N LEU A 663 -8.33 16.16 12.90
CA LEU A 663 -7.14 15.33 12.99
C LEU A 663 -7.43 14.07 13.82
N GLN A 664 -7.45 12.92 13.16
CA GLN A 664 -7.76 11.62 13.76
C GLN A 664 -6.50 10.82 14.15
N THR A 665 -5.40 11.00 13.43
CA THR A 665 -4.15 10.28 13.67
C THR A 665 -2.97 11.23 13.69
N LEU A 666 -2.19 11.13 14.77
CA LEU A 666 -0.89 11.79 14.89
C LEU A 666 0.17 10.73 15.22
N GLN A 667 1.15 10.57 14.35
CA GLN A 667 2.33 9.76 14.62
C GLN A 667 3.58 10.63 14.58
N ILE A 668 4.30 10.64 15.70
CA ILE A 668 5.56 11.35 15.84
C ILE A 668 6.65 10.31 15.96
N ALA A 669 7.45 10.19 14.90
CA ALA A 669 8.59 9.30 14.86
C ALA A 669 9.86 10.01 15.34
N ASN A 670 10.69 9.31 16.11
CA ASN A 670 12.04 9.81 16.40
C ASN A 670 12.92 9.60 15.16
N TYR A 671 13.20 10.69 14.46
CA TYR A 671 14.23 10.72 13.44
C TYR A 671 15.39 11.58 13.94
N VAL A 672 16.31 10.95 14.66
CA VAL A 672 17.62 11.51 14.96
C VAL A 672 18.62 10.67 14.16
N ARG A 673 18.70 10.96 12.86
CA ARG A 673 19.76 10.45 11.98
C ARG A 673 20.70 11.59 11.68
N ASN A 674 21.95 11.50 12.13
CA ASN A 674 23.11 12.27 11.67
C ASN A 674 22.84 13.75 11.32
N ILE A 675 22.02 14.45 12.09
CA ILE A 675 22.10 15.89 12.06
C ILE A 675 23.36 16.19 12.84
N ASN A 676 24.44 16.51 12.12
CA ASN A 676 25.65 17.05 12.70
C ASN A 676 25.22 18.02 13.80
N VAL A 677 25.59 17.75 15.06
CA VAL A 677 25.09 18.49 16.22
C VAL A 677 25.28 20.00 16.01
N ILE A 678 26.28 20.41 15.23
CA ILE A 678 26.57 21.78 14.77
C ILE A 678 25.55 22.30 13.74
N SER A 679 25.13 21.49 12.76
CA SER A 679 24.05 21.83 11.82
C SER A 679 22.70 21.90 12.54
N LEU A 680 22.43 20.95 13.46
CA LEU A 680 21.29 21.00 14.34
C LEU A 680 21.35 22.27 15.19
N PHE A 681 22.51 22.60 15.79
CA PHE A 681 22.77 23.83 16.54
C PHE A 681 22.40 25.07 15.73
N ASN A 682 22.93 25.21 14.51
CA ASN A 682 22.70 26.37 13.66
C ASN A 682 21.24 26.47 13.19
N HIS A 683 20.56 25.35 12.95
CA HIS A 683 19.15 25.30 12.55
C HIS A 683 18.18 25.48 13.74
N ILE A 684 18.54 24.97 14.92
CA ILE A 684 17.84 25.16 16.20
C ILE A 684 17.95 26.62 16.67
N LEU A 685 19.11 27.25 16.51
CA LEU A 685 19.33 28.68 16.81
C LEU A 685 18.47 29.61 15.94
N ALA A 686 18.06 29.15 14.74
CA ALA A 686 17.13 29.88 13.87
C ALA A 686 15.67 29.82 14.37
N ILE A 687 15.33 28.83 15.19
CA ILE A 687 14.06 28.80 15.92
C ILE A 687 14.23 29.68 17.16
N ARG A 688 13.72 30.93 17.11
CA ARG A 688 13.80 31.95 18.18
C ARG A 688 13.56 31.40 19.60
N PHE A 689 12.76 30.35 19.73
CA PHE A 689 12.39 29.72 21.00
C PHE A 689 13.52 28.91 21.67
N ILE A 690 14.49 28.40 20.91
CA ILE A 690 15.54 27.49 21.44
C ILE A 690 16.88 28.21 21.66
N LYS A 691 17.04 29.43 21.11
CA LYS A 691 18.27 30.25 21.17
C LYS A 691 18.78 30.56 22.60
N ASN A 692 17.91 30.59 23.61
CA ASN A 692 18.29 30.93 24.99
C ASN A 692 18.88 29.77 25.81
N TRP A 693 18.87 28.53 25.32
CA TRP A 693 19.07 27.35 26.18
C TRP A 693 20.27 26.46 25.80
N VAL A 694 20.85 26.71 24.63
CA VAL A 694 21.85 25.84 23.97
C VAL A 694 23.30 26.22 24.33
N THR A 695 23.52 27.19 25.23
CA THR A 695 24.84 27.71 25.60
C THR A 695 25.58 26.93 26.71
N THR A 696 25.16 25.71 27.06
CA THR A 696 25.85 24.90 28.08
C THR A 696 26.92 23.98 27.45
N PRO A 697 28.19 23.99 27.90
CA PRO A 697 29.22 23.08 27.40
C PRO A 697 28.99 21.64 27.91
N GLY A 698 29.20 20.62 27.05
CA GLY A 698 29.09 19.20 27.43
C GLY A 698 27.82 18.45 26.98
N PHE A 699 27.26 18.78 25.82
CA PHE A 699 26.03 18.17 25.29
C PHE A 699 26.23 16.72 24.79
N THR A 700 25.59 15.75 25.44
CA THR A 700 25.49 14.34 24.99
C THR A 700 24.15 14.08 24.28
N GLU A 701 24.05 13.00 23.47
CA GLU A 701 22.76 12.57 22.87
C GLU A 701 21.66 12.37 23.93
N GLU A 702 22.00 11.82 25.09
CA GLU A 702 21.04 11.69 26.20
C GLU A 702 20.59 13.02 26.80
N ALA A 703 21.44 14.06 26.74
CA ALA A 703 21.05 15.41 27.15
C ALA A 703 20.11 16.06 26.12
N MET A 704 20.33 15.81 24.83
CA MET A 704 19.43 16.21 23.75
C MET A 704 18.07 15.53 23.86
N ASP A 705 18.04 14.20 24.02
CA ASP A 705 16.80 13.43 24.19
C ASP A 705 16.00 13.89 25.41
N ARG A 706 16.68 14.15 26.55
CA ARG A 706 16.03 14.70 27.76
C ARG A 706 15.44 16.09 27.53
N THR A 707 16.14 16.95 26.79
CA THR A 707 15.74 18.35 26.57
C THR A 707 14.63 18.46 25.53
N CYS A 708 14.79 17.79 24.38
CA CYS A 708 13.75 17.63 23.37
C CYS A 708 12.51 16.99 23.98
N GLY A 709 12.68 15.94 24.79
CA GLY A 709 11.57 15.29 25.48
C GLY A 709 10.78 16.21 26.40
N ARG A 710 11.42 17.09 27.19
CA ARG A 710 10.70 18.08 28.01
C ARG A 710 9.98 19.13 27.18
N MET A 711 10.60 19.63 26.11
CA MET A 711 9.95 20.60 25.21
C MET A 711 8.75 19.99 24.51
N LEU A 712 8.90 18.76 24.02
CA LEU A 712 7.83 18.01 23.39
C LEU A 712 6.71 17.73 24.37
N GLY A 713 6.98 17.30 25.60
CA GLY A 713 5.92 17.10 26.59
C GLY A 713 5.02 18.34 26.76
N LYS A 714 5.62 19.54 26.83
CA LYS A 714 4.87 20.80 26.94
C LYS A 714 4.14 21.18 25.64
N SER A 715 4.80 21.09 24.49
CA SER A 715 4.19 21.44 23.19
C SER A 715 3.13 20.43 22.76
N LEU A 716 3.38 19.15 22.99
CA LEU A 716 2.48 18.03 22.72
C LEU A 716 1.24 18.11 23.59
N GLY A 717 1.39 18.36 24.91
CA GLY A 717 0.25 18.54 25.80
C GLY A 717 -0.71 19.62 25.31
N LYS A 718 -0.18 20.82 25.00
CA LYS A 718 -1.00 21.93 24.50
C LYS A 718 -1.55 21.71 23.08
N ALA A 719 -0.84 20.98 22.22
CA ALA A 719 -1.31 20.66 20.89
C ALA A 719 -2.45 19.63 20.94
N ILE A 720 -2.32 18.61 21.80
CA ILE A 720 -3.34 17.57 22.03
C ILE A 720 -4.63 18.18 22.60
N GLU A 721 -4.54 19.19 23.48
CA GLU A 721 -5.70 19.96 23.97
C GLU A 721 -6.55 20.63 22.85
N LYS A 722 -6.05 20.66 21.60
CA LYS A 722 -6.75 21.23 20.44
C LYS A 722 -7.10 20.18 19.37
N MET A 723 -6.87 18.90 19.67
CA MET A 723 -7.08 17.77 18.76
C MET A 723 -8.21 16.89 19.30
N ASP A 724 -9.41 17.45 19.38
CA ASP A 724 -10.55 16.79 20.05
C ASP A 724 -10.99 15.50 19.34
N SER A 725 -10.76 15.37 18.04
CA SER A 725 -11.10 14.17 17.26
C SER A 725 -9.98 13.14 17.15
N LEU A 726 -8.92 13.25 17.97
CA LEU A 726 -7.77 12.35 17.90
C LEU A 726 -8.17 10.93 18.35
N VAL A 727 -8.14 9.98 17.41
CA VAL A 727 -8.47 8.56 17.65
C VAL A 727 -7.22 7.73 17.92
N SER A 728 -6.09 8.09 17.30
CA SER A 728 -4.84 7.34 17.43
C SER A 728 -3.65 8.28 17.61
N LEU A 729 -2.87 8.05 18.68
CA LEU A 729 -1.62 8.74 18.96
C LEU A 729 -0.49 7.72 19.04
N THR A 730 0.52 7.88 18.19
CA THR A 730 1.73 7.06 18.23
C THR A 730 2.94 7.94 18.48
N LEU A 731 3.68 7.63 19.53
CA LEU A 731 4.88 8.34 19.94
C LEU A 731 6.04 7.36 19.97
N GLU A 732 7.02 7.56 19.09
CA GLU A 732 8.24 6.77 19.06
C GLU A 732 9.39 7.65 19.54
N PHE A 733 10.02 7.30 20.66
CA PHE A 733 11.15 7.99 21.28
C PHE A 733 12.21 6.98 21.74
N SER A 734 13.48 7.36 21.72
CA SER A 734 14.56 6.58 22.35
C SER A 734 14.42 6.58 23.88
N LEU A 735 14.20 7.77 24.45
CA LEU A 735 13.97 8.03 25.86
C LEU A 735 12.65 8.80 26.03
N MET A 736 11.66 8.18 26.66
CA MET A 736 10.37 8.80 26.93
C MET A 736 10.52 9.87 28.02
N PRO A 737 10.10 11.12 27.78
CA PRO A 737 10.16 12.17 28.79
C PRO A 737 9.17 11.91 29.92
N ARG A 738 9.65 11.98 31.18
CA ARG A 738 8.84 11.81 32.41
C ARG A 738 7.58 12.67 32.49
N GLY A 739 7.55 13.77 31.73
CA GLY A 739 6.47 14.75 31.72
C GLY A 739 5.36 14.48 30.69
N ILE A 740 5.35 13.35 29.97
CA ILE A 740 4.13 12.89 29.25
C ILE A 740 3.16 12.31 30.30
N LEU A 741 2.84 13.10 31.30
CA LEU A 741 1.70 12.83 32.15
C LEU A 741 0.54 13.49 31.43
N PHE A 742 -0.29 12.67 30.78
CA PHE A 742 -1.62 13.03 30.26
C PHE A 742 -2.56 13.61 31.34
N ALA A 743 -2.06 13.78 32.58
CA ALA A 743 -2.76 14.30 33.74
C ALA A 743 -3.52 15.61 33.49
N HIS A 744 -3.21 16.37 32.43
CA HIS A 744 -3.87 17.64 32.07
C HIS A 744 -4.37 17.67 30.61
N ALA A 745 -4.61 16.53 29.95
CA ALA A 745 -5.14 16.48 28.59
C ALA A 745 -6.65 16.13 28.60
N PRO A 746 -7.56 17.10 28.88
CA PRO A 746 -8.99 16.82 29.03
C PRO A 746 -9.64 16.27 27.74
N ASN A 747 -9.12 16.59 26.56
CA ASN A 747 -9.83 16.35 25.29
C ASN A 747 -9.49 15.01 24.59
N LEU A 748 -8.93 14.04 25.30
CA LEU A 748 -8.60 12.71 24.73
C LEU A 748 -9.76 11.70 24.75
N HIS A 749 -11.01 12.15 24.92
CA HIS A 749 -12.18 11.27 25.05
C HIS A 749 -12.41 10.35 23.85
N HIS A 750 -11.93 10.72 22.66
CA HIS A 750 -12.05 9.93 21.43
C HIS A 750 -10.84 9.03 21.15
N LEU A 751 -9.80 9.08 21.98
CA LEU A 751 -8.57 8.31 21.80
C LEU A 751 -8.85 6.81 22.04
N ARG A 752 -8.73 6.01 20.98
CA ARG A 752 -8.89 4.55 21.01
C ARG A 752 -7.57 3.80 21.02
N SER A 753 -6.50 4.43 20.54
CA SER A 753 -5.17 3.81 20.43
C SER A 753 -4.10 4.79 20.90
N LEU A 754 -3.30 4.37 21.87
CA LEU A 754 -2.09 5.06 22.32
C LEU A 754 -0.91 4.10 22.22
N ASN A 755 0.01 4.37 21.30
CA ASN A 755 1.21 3.55 21.12
C ASN A 755 2.45 4.33 21.55
N LEU A 756 3.10 3.87 22.61
CA LEU A 756 4.31 4.47 23.16
C LEU A 756 5.49 3.52 22.93
N PHE A 757 6.43 3.91 22.08
CA PHE A 757 7.65 3.15 21.85
C PHE A 757 8.84 3.91 22.43
N GLY A 758 9.55 3.33 23.40
CA GLY A 758 10.75 3.92 23.98
C GLY A 758 11.08 3.44 25.38
N ARG A 759 12.25 3.82 25.91
CA ARG A 759 12.62 3.51 27.30
C ARG A 759 12.02 4.55 28.25
N LEU A 760 11.24 4.09 29.24
CA LEU A 760 10.76 4.90 30.35
C LEU A 760 11.88 5.05 31.39
N LEU A 761 12.25 6.30 31.72
CA LEU A 761 13.21 6.58 32.80
C LEU A 761 12.52 6.53 34.18
N LEU A 762 12.22 5.34 34.69
CA LEU A 762 11.89 5.16 36.11
C LEU A 762 13.19 5.30 36.93
N ARG A 763 13.27 6.26 37.86
CA ARG A 763 14.25 6.15 38.96
C ARG A 763 13.54 5.43 40.11
N PRO A 764 14.25 4.66 40.94
CA PRO A 764 13.70 4.14 42.17
C PRO A 764 13.13 5.31 42.97
N LEU A 765 11.91 5.15 43.48
CA LEU A 765 11.44 5.97 44.60
C LEU A 765 12.53 5.88 45.68
N LEU A 766 13.06 7.03 46.09
CA LEU A 766 14.05 7.12 47.16
C LEU A 766 13.48 6.39 48.39
N GLY A 767 13.99 5.21 48.70
CA GLY A 767 13.56 4.44 49.87
C GLY A 767 13.78 2.92 49.86
N TYR A 768 13.98 2.26 48.71
CA TYR A 768 14.20 0.80 48.69
C TYR A 768 15.40 0.36 47.84
N PRO A 769 16.17 -0.67 48.26
CA PRO A 769 17.37 -1.10 47.56
C PRO A 769 17.02 -1.69 46.19
N SER A 770 17.86 -1.32 45.22
CA SER A 770 17.85 -1.72 43.82
C SER A 770 17.95 -3.22 43.61
N TYR A 771 16.90 -3.85 43.04
CA TYR A 771 16.99 -5.06 42.21
C TYR A 771 15.64 -5.35 41.52
N ILE A 772 15.24 -4.58 40.51
CA ILE A 772 14.40 -5.09 39.40
C ILE A 772 14.74 -4.27 38.14
N GLY A 773 15.66 -4.79 37.34
CA GLY A 773 15.74 -4.48 35.92
C GLY A 773 14.68 -5.33 35.22
N GLY A 774 13.54 -4.73 34.93
CA GLY A 774 12.46 -5.35 34.15
C GLY A 774 12.03 -4.40 33.05
N ASP A 775 12.15 -4.85 31.80
CA ASP A 775 11.48 -4.26 30.65
C ASP A 775 9.97 -4.26 30.92
N LEU A 776 9.43 -3.16 31.43
CA LEU A 776 8.00 -2.90 31.43
C LEU A 776 7.65 -2.20 30.13
N ALA A 777 7.44 -3.02 29.10
CA ALA A 777 6.69 -2.67 27.92
C ALA A 777 5.31 -3.33 28.04
N GLN A 778 4.29 -2.52 28.35
CA GLN A 778 2.91 -2.68 27.88
C GLN A 778 2.24 -1.32 27.88
#